data_AF-A0A947KBH5-F1
#
_entry.id   AF-A0A947KBH5-F1
#
_cell.length_a   1.000
_cell.length_b   1.000
_cell.length_c   1.000
_cell.angle_alpha   90.00
_cell.angle_beta   90.00
_cell.angle_gamma   90.00
#
_symmetry.space_group_name_H-M   'P 1'
#
loop_
_entity.id
_entity.type
_entity.pdbx_description
1 polymer ?
#
loop_
_entity_poly.entity_id
_entity_poly.type
_entity_poly.pdbx_seq_one_letter_code
_entity_poly.pdbx_strand_id
1 'polypeptide(L)'
;MIDNLIQYIQDNRDAVYSLFRRFQETGKNLMLRTELWDAFTLYCTETENPGLFDSPLAEAIAHTQEAAIVSPWLYLDVRPRVAHWQYLRFHFEAMTMEEVSASQFLFFKEGLVTSDPGFRILEIDLTPFERHFPKMTQTRSIGHGVEFLNRRFSSRLANDLAKGDELILSFLKVHGYGGMPFMINDTIKNMAGLQQALRTGMEFLADQADDATWQEVSSRLQPMGFEPGWGRRVDRIVDSFSLLADILEAPDHGALEQFFSRIPMIFNIVILSPHGYFGQENVLGLPDTGGQVVYILDQVRALEKEMRSRIYEQGLDIEPQIIILTRLLPEAGDTTCNQAEEKVNGTQNVKIVRIPFRSKDGAVIPQWLSRFEVWPYLERYSLEAEREVMARLGRRPDLIIGNYSDGNLVATLMALRLGVTQCTIAHALEKTKYLYSALYWQEMEEQYHFSCQFTADLIAMNAADFIITSTYQEIAGSDNMVGQYESYSSFTMPGLQRVVSGINVFDPKFNIVSPGADAEVYFPYSDKERRLSGLHAELDELVFGGGRAQSRGVLIDQDKPLIFSMARLDHIKNLTGLVEWYAGNPRLREQTNLLLICGTVNPDNSSDNEERAQILRMHALFDEHGLDGQVRWLGIRLDKNLTGELYRYLADKRSAFIQPAYFEAFGLTVIEAMASGLPTFATSYGGPLEIIENGISGFHINPNHGAEAADIIADFFIRCQQEPEHWQALSEGAINRVQSHYTWKRYAKRLLSLTCIYGFWKFATNLDRQETSRYLEMLYHLQFRPLAAKIEKSGESF
;
A
#
# COMPACT_ATOMS: atom_id res chain seq x y z
N MET A 1 7.04 -32.62 -3.06
CA MET A 1 6.41 -32.12 -4.30
C MET A 1 7.29 -32.44 -5.50
N ILE A 2 8.49 -31.86 -5.64
CA ILE A 2 9.35 -32.02 -6.83
C ILE A 2 9.66 -33.49 -7.16
N ASP A 3 10.11 -34.30 -6.21
CA ASP A 3 10.45 -35.70 -6.49
C ASP A 3 9.24 -36.50 -7.02
N ASN A 4 8.05 -36.26 -6.44
CA ASN A 4 6.81 -36.88 -6.90
C ASN A 4 6.42 -36.41 -8.30
N LEU A 5 6.63 -35.12 -8.62
CA LEU A 5 6.37 -34.56 -9.94
C LEU A 5 7.34 -35.12 -10.99
N ILE A 6 8.63 -35.19 -10.69
CA ILE A 6 9.65 -35.77 -11.57
C ILE A 6 9.33 -37.25 -11.84
N GLN A 7 9.00 -38.01 -10.79
CA GLN A 7 8.61 -39.41 -10.94
C GLN A 7 7.33 -39.55 -11.78
N TYR A 8 6.31 -38.74 -11.50
CA TYR A 8 5.07 -38.73 -12.26
C TYR A 8 5.29 -38.44 -13.76
N ILE A 9 6.18 -37.50 -14.09
CA ILE A 9 6.53 -37.17 -15.47
C ILE A 9 7.20 -38.35 -16.18
N GLN A 10 8.05 -39.11 -15.48
CA GLN A 10 8.69 -40.30 -16.01
C GLN A 10 7.70 -41.44 -16.24
N ASP A 11 6.70 -41.58 -15.38
CA ASP A 11 5.68 -42.63 -15.46
C ASP A 11 4.57 -42.30 -16.48
N ASN A 12 4.32 -41.01 -16.76
CA ASN A 12 3.22 -40.52 -17.60
C ASN A 12 3.70 -39.71 -18.81
N ARG A 13 4.78 -40.15 -19.45
CA ARG A 13 5.48 -39.42 -20.53
C ARG A 13 4.58 -38.96 -21.67
N ASP A 14 3.65 -39.80 -22.12
CA ASP A 14 2.78 -39.50 -23.27
C ASP A 14 1.83 -38.34 -22.96
N ALA A 15 1.13 -38.40 -21.82
CA ALA A 15 0.22 -37.34 -21.38
C ALA A 15 0.95 -36.00 -21.13
N VAL A 16 2.14 -36.05 -20.52
CA VAL A 16 2.96 -34.86 -20.25
C VAL A 16 3.48 -34.25 -21.54
N TYR A 17 4.00 -35.07 -22.46
CA TYR A 17 4.49 -34.58 -23.75
C TYR A 17 3.37 -33.91 -24.55
N SER A 18 2.20 -34.56 -24.62
CA SER A 18 1.03 -34.05 -25.32
C SER A 18 0.55 -32.72 -24.73
N LEU A 19 0.47 -32.60 -23.40
CA LEU A 19 0.10 -31.36 -22.73
C LEU A 19 1.12 -30.23 -22.98
N PHE A 20 2.41 -30.48 -22.78
CA PHE A 20 3.41 -29.44 -22.96
C PHE A 20 3.57 -29.04 -24.44
N ARG A 21 3.37 -29.98 -25.36
CA ARG A 21 3.25 -29.67 -26.79
C ARG A 21 2.05 -28.77 -27.05
N ARG A 22 0.92 -28.98 -26.38
CA ARG A 22 -0.23 -28.07 -26.49
C ARG A 22 0.10 -26.66 -26.00
N PHE A 23 0.86 -26.53 -24.90
CA PHE A 23 1.36 -25.21 -24.47
C PHE A 23 2.23 -24.57 -25.56
N GLN A 24 3.12 -25.33 -26.20
CA GLN A 24 3.92 -24.85 -27.33
C GLN A 24 3.05 -24.44 -28.55
N GLU A 25 2.00 -25.20 -28.84
CA GLU A 25 1.07 -24.96 -29.96
C GLU A 25 0.23 -23.68 -29.78
N THR A 26 0.14 -23.13 -28.57
CA THR A 26 -0.45 -21.80 -28.36
C THR A 26 0.30 -20.68 -29.09
N GLY A 27 1.57 -20.93 -29.46
CA GLY A 27 2.46 -19.93 -30.07
C GLY A 27 2.93 -18.84 -29.11
N LYS A 28 2.60 -18.93 -27.82
CA LYS A 28 3.03 -17.98 -26.79
C LYS A 28 4.34 -18.43 -26.16
N ASN A 29 5.32 -17.53 -26.15
CA ASN A 29 6.60 -17.75 -25.45
C ASN A 29 6.47 -17.57 -23.93
N LEU A 30 5.45 -16.83 -23.48
CA LEU A 30 5.12 -16.61 -22.08
C LEU A 30 3.66 -16.92 -21.87
N MET A 31 3.37 -17.73 -20.86
CA MET A 31 2.00 -18.03 -20.44
C MET A 31 1.85 -17.71 -18.96
N LEU A 32 0.79 -16.99 -18.60
CA LEU A 32 0.44 -16.73 -17.21
C LEU A 32 -0.32 -17.90 -16.59
N ARG A 33 -0.38 -17.92 -15.25
CA ARG A 33 -1.15 -18.89 -14.46
C ARG A 33 -2.53 -19.20 -15.03
N THR A 34 -3.36 -18.20 -15.30
CA THR A 34 -4.73 -18.42 -15.80
C THR A 34 -4.72 -19.10 -17.16
N GLU A 35 -3.84 -18.66 -18.06
CA GLU A 35 -3.70 -19.26 -19.40
C GLU A 35 -3.20 -20.70 -19.33
N LEU A 36 -2.27 -20.99 -18.43
CA LEU A 36 -1.77 -22.34 -18.17
C LEU A 36 -2.87 -23.24 -17.61
N TRP A 37 -3.62 -22.74 -16.63
CA TRP A 37 -4.68 -23.50 -15.99
C TRP A 37 -5.86 -23.75 -16.94
N ASP A 38 -6.23 -22.77 -17.74
CA ASP A 38 -7.30 -22.90 -18.74
C ASP A 38 -6.89 -23.88 -19.84
N ALA A 39 -5.65 -23.77 -20.35
CA ALA A 39 -5.13 -24.70 -21.33
C ALA A 39 -5.03 -26.14 -20.78
N PHE A 40 -4.65 -26.29 -19.51
CA PHE A 40 -4.65 -27.57 -18.81
C PHE A 40 -6.05 -28.14 -18.64
N THR A 41 -7.01 -27.32 -18.18
CA THR A 41 -8.40 -27.72 -17.95
C THR A 41 -9.04 -28.18 -19.25
N LEU A 42 -8.87 -27.40 -20.32
CA LEU A 42 -9.34 -27.73 -21.65
C LEU A 42 -8.73 -29.03 -22.18
N TYR A 43 -7.42 -29.23 -21.98
CA TYR A 43 -6.76 -30.49 -22.33
C TYR A 43 -7.36 -31.70 -21.59
N CYS A 44 -7.59 -31.59 -20.29
CA CYS A 44 -8.19 -32.67 -19.49
C CYS A 44 -9.62 -32.98 -19.95
N THR A 45 -10.41 -31.96 -20.30
CA THR A 45 -11.78 -32.14 -20.83
C THR A 45 -11.77 -32.81 -22.20
N GLU A 46 -10.91 -32.37 -23.13
CA GLU A 46 -10.86 -32.93 -24.50
C GLU A 46 -10.29 -34.34 -24.56
N THR A 47 -9.38 -34.69 -23.65
CA THR A 47 -8.77 -36.03 -23.59
C THR A 47 -9.57 -37.02 -22.74
N GLU A 48 -10.74 -36.61 -22.22
CA GLU A 48 -11.58 -37.39 -21.32
C GLU A 48 -10.79 -38.01 -20.14
N ASN A 49 -9.78 -37.31 -19.65
CA ASN A 49 -8.89 -37.78 -18.61
C ASN A 49 -9.00 -36.94 -17.32
N PRO A 50 -10.14 -37.04 -16.60
CA PRO A 50 -10.36 -36.27 -15.38
C PRO A 50 -9.40 -36.65 -14.25
N GLY A 51 -8.81 -37.86 -14.30
CA GLY A 51 -7.80 -38.29 -13.32
C GLY A 51 -6.52 -37.45 -13.32
N LEU A 52 -6.30 -36.63 -14.36
CA LEU A 52 -5.20 -35.67 -14.38
C LEU A 52 -5.36 -34.55 -13.37
N PHE A 53 -6.60 -34.14 -13.01
CA PHE A 53 -6.81 -33.05 -12.05
C PHE A 53 -6.27 -33.36 -10.65
N ASP A 54 -6.20 -34.64 -10.28
CA ASP A 54 -5.69 -35.11 -9.00
C ASP A 54 -4.19 -35.48 -9.05
N SER A 55 -3.50 -35.15 -10.15
CA SER A 55 -2.09 -35.52 -10.35
C SER A 55 -1.09 -34.51 -9.75
N PRO A 56 0.14 -34.93 -9.42
CA PRO A 56 1.23 -34.00 -9.08
C PRO A 56 1.51 -32.95 -10.17
N LEU A 57 1.21 -33.28 -11.44
CA LEU A 57 1.33 -32.35 -12.55
C LEU A 57 0.28 -31.24 -12.49
N ALA A 58 -0.97 -31.58 -12.18
CA ALA A 58 -2.02 -30.58 -11.95
C ALA A 58 -1.68 -29.65 -10.79
N GLU A 59 -1.20 -30.20 -9.67
CA GLU A 59 -0.74 -29.40 -8.54
C GLU A 59 0.36 -28.42 -8.97
N ALA A 60 1.37 -28.89 -9.71
CA ALA A 60 2.45 -28.04 -10.19
C ALA A 60 1.98 -26.93 -11.14
N ILE A 61 1.10 -27.25 -12.10
CA ILE A 61 0.53 -26.27 -13.04
C ILE A 61 -0.35 -25.26 -12.31
N ALA A 62 -1.19 -25.73 -11.37
CA ALA A 62 -2.03 -24.86 -10.55
C ALA A 62 -1.21 -23.86 -9.74
N HIS A 63 -0.01 -24.24 -9.29
CA HIS A 63 0.89 -23.38 -8.51
C HIS A 63 1.89 -22.59 -9.36
N THR A 64 2.00 -22.86 -10.66
CA THR A 64 2.87 -22.11 -11.58
C THR A 64 2.32 -20.70 -11.79
N GLN A 65 3.16 -19.67 -11.63
CA GLN A 65 2.73 -18.28 -11.82
C GLN A 65 2.89 -17.85 -13.29
N GLU A 66 3.91 -18.39 -13.95
CA GLU A 66 4.36 -18.10 -15.29
C GLU A 66 5.12 -19.32 -15.89
N ALA A 67 4.91 -19.57 -17.18
CA ALA A 67 5.73 -20.47 -17.97
C ALA A 67 6.46 -19.70 -19.07
N ALA A 68 7.74 -20.01 -19.26
CA ALA A 68 8.56 -19.52 -20.36
C ALA A 68 8.90 -20.66 -21.33
N ILE A 69 8.55 -20.51 -22.61
CA ILE A 69 8.55 -21.59 -23.59
C ILE A 69 9.38 -21.20 -24.81
N VAL A 70 10.53 -21.85 -25.01
CA VAL A 70 11.32 -21.80 -26.25
C VAL A 70 11.92 -23.15 -26.51
N SER A 71 11.48 -23.81 -27.58
CA SER A 71 11.97 -25.14 -27.96
C SER A 71 13.51 -25.17 -28.03
N PRO A 72 14.18 -26.17 -27.43
CA PRO A 72 13.62 -27.41 -26.87
C PRO A 72 13.29 -27.36 -25.36
N TRP A 73 13.09 -26.18 -24.77
CA TRP A 73 12.90 -25.97 -23.33
C TRP A 73 11.55 -25.35 -22.95
N LEU A 74 11.04 -25.78 -21.81
CA LEU A 74 9.93 -25.18 -21.06
C LEU A 74 10.43 -24.90 -19.64
N TYR A 75 10.26 -23.69 -19.15
CA TYR A 75 10.58 -23.30 -17.77
C TYR A 75 9.31 -22.90 -17.03
N LEU A 76 9.20 -23.28 -15.75
CA LEU A 76 8.06 -23.01 -14.86
C LEU A 76 8.54 -22.36 -13.56
N ASP A 77 7.87 -21.31 -13.08
CA ASP A 77 8.07 -20.75 -11.73
C ASP A 77 6.95 -21.20 -10.77
N VAL A 78 7.16 -22.36 -10.17
CA VAL A 78 6.18 -22.93 -9.26
C VAL A 78 6.23 -22.20 -7.93
N ARG A 79 5.07 -21.76 -7.44
CA ARG A 79 4.89 -21.16 -6.12
C ARG A 79 3.96 -22.04 -5.26
N PRO A 80 4.48 -23.13 -4.65
CA PRO A 80 3.66 -24.10 -3.90
C PRO A 80 2.92 -23.49 -2.72
N ARG A 81 3.51 -22.48 -2.10
CA ARG A 81 2.97 -21.77 -0.95
C ARG A 81 3.52 -20.35 -0.94
N VAL A 82 2.89 -19.50 -0.15
CA VAL A 82 3.30 -18.10 -0.02
C VAL A 82 4.80 -17.95 0.23
N ALA A 83 5.45 -17.10 -0.57
CA ALA A 83 6.87 -16.76 -0.46
C ALA A 83 7.86 -17.92 -0.67
N HIS A 84 7.40 -19.05 -1.22
CA HIS A 84 8.26 -20.18 -1.54
C HIS A 84 8.19 -20.46 -3.03
N TRP A 85 9.34 -20.35 -3.68
CA TRP A 85 9.50 -20.45 -5.13
C TRP A 85 10.38 -21.63 -5.49
N GLN A 86 10.01 -22.32 -6.55
CA GLN A 86 10.75 -23.42 -7.16
C GLN A 86 10.77 -23.19 -8.67
N TYR A 87 11.95 -23.19 -9.27
CA TYR A 87 12.09 -22.98 -10.70
C TYR A 87 12.44 -24.31 -11.34
N LEU A 88 11.65 -24.71 -12.33
CA LEU A 88 11.79 -25.99 -12.99
C LEU A 88 12.06 -25.75 -14.47
N ARG A 89 12.87 -26.62 -15.10
CA ARG A 89 12.97 -26.68 -16.55
C ARG A 89 12.69 -28.08 -17.06
N PHE A 90 12.07 -28.16 -18.22
CA PHE A 90 11.72 -29.39 -18.92
C PHE A 90 12.28 -29.36 -20.34
N HIS A 91 12.92 -30.45 -20.75
CA HIS A 91 13.43 -30.63 -22.12
C HIS A 91 12.44 -31.46 -22.95
N PHE A 92 11.91 -30.90 -24.05
CA PHE A 92 10.90 -31.57 -24.88
C PHE A 92 11.36 -32.90 -25.49
N GLU A 93 12.59 -32.96 -26.02
CA GLU A 93 13.11 -34.20 -26.63
C GLU A 93 13.59 -35.23 -25.60
N ALA A 94 14.39 -34.81 -24.61
CA ALA A 94 14.91 -35.71 -23.58
C ALA A 94 13.83 -36.17 -22.59
N MET A 95 12.70 -35.46 -22.49
CA MET A 95 11.60 -35.72 -21.56
C MET A 95 12.06 -35.73 -20.09
N THR A 96 12.98 -34.83 -19.75
CA THR A 96 13.55 -34.70 -18.41
C THR A 96 13.16 -33.37 -17.80
N MET A 97 12.79 -33.39 -16.52
CA MET A 97 12.55 -32.20 -15.72
C MET A 97 13.57 -32.10 -14.59
N GLU A 98 14.09 -30.90 -14.34
CA GLU A 98 15.01 -30.63 -13.23
C GLU A 98 14.77 -29.25 -12.60
N GLU A 99 15.17 -29.12 -11.34
CA GLU A 99 15.15 -27.84 -10.62
C GLU A 99 16.35 -26.98 -11.01
N VAL A 100 16.13 -25.67 -11.17
CA VAL A 100 17.13 -24.68 -11.53
C VAL A 100 17.11 -23.51 -10.54
N SER A 101 18.17 -22.71 -10.54
CA SER A 101 18.20 -21.50 -9.72
C SER A 101 17.32 -20.39 -10.31
N ALA A 102 16.92 -19.43 -9.47
CA ALA A 102 16.25 -18.20 -9.92
C ALA A 102 17.08 -17.48 -11.01
N SER A 103 18.41 -17.42 -10.84
CA SER A 103 19.32 -16.83 -11.83
C SER A 103 19.23 -17.53 -13.19
N GLN A 104 19.20 -18.87 -13.21
CA GLN A 104 19.07 -19.65 -14.45
C GLN A 104 17.70 -19.45 -15.13
N PHE A 105 16.61 -19.41 -14.36
CA PHE A 105 15.28 -19.12 -14.89
C PHE A 105 15.21 -17.70 -15.49
N LEU A 106 15.72 -16.70 -14.76
CA LEU A 106 15.74 -15.31 -15.23
C LEU A 106 16.63 -15.14 -16.47
N PHE A 107 17.80 -15.80 -16.52
CA PHE A 107 18.65 -15.82 -17.72
C PHE A 107 17.94 -16.42 -18.93
N PHE A 108 17.15 -17.48 -18.74
CA PHE A 108 16.33 -18.03 -19.82
C PHE A 108 15.29 -17.02 -20.32
N LYS A 109 14.59 -16.34 -19.41
CA LYS A 109 13.64 -15.27 -19.76
C LYS A 109 14.28 -14.13 -20.53
N GLU A 110 15.50 -13.73 -20.18
CA GLU A 110 16.24 -12.68 -20.91
C GLU A 110 16.42 -13.06 -22.39
N GLY A 111 16.73 -14.33 -22.67
CA GLY A 111 16.88 -14.85 -24.04
C GLY A 111 15.60 -14.80 -24.88
N LEU A 112 14.42 -14.60 -24.27
CA LEU A 112 13.15 -14.40 -24.99
C LEU A 112 13.06 -13.02 -25.66
N VAL A 113 13.80 -12.04 -25.13
CA VAL A 113 13.69 -10.63 -25.51
C VAL A 113 14.98 -10.10 -26.13
N THR A 114 16.15 -10.58 -25.69
CA THR A 114 17.45 -10.19 -26.24
C THR A 114 18.17 -11.36 -26.90
N SER A 115 18.74 -11.12 -28.09
CA SER A 115 19.59 -12.08 -28.80
C SER A 115 21.00 -12.22 -28.20
N ASP A 116 21.39 -11.32 -27.29
CA ASP A 116 22.64 -11.39 -26.52
C ASP A 116 22.32 -11.19 -25.02
N PRO A 117 21.92 -12.25 -24.30
CA PRO A 117 21.65 -12.18 -22.87
C PRO A 117 22.91 -12.00 -22.02
N GLY A 118 24.08 -11.78 -22.62
CA GLY A 118 25.31 -11.28 -21.98
C GLY A 118 25.67 -11.88 -20.60
N PHE A 119 26.70 -12.73 -20.52
CA PHE A 119 27.16 -13.35 -19.27
C PHE A 119 27.62 -12.36 -18.16
N ARG A 120 27.58 -11.04 -18.38
CA ARG A 120 28.06 -9.98 -17.46
C ARG A 120 27.00 -8.92 -17.12
N ILE A 121 25.77 -9.33 -16.83
CA ILE A 121 24.75 -8.45 -16.25
C ILE A 121 24.97 -8.34 -14.72
N LEU A 122 24.70 -7.17 -14.14
CA LEU A 122 24.73 -6.97 -12.68
C LEU A 122 23.68 -7.86 -12.00
N GLU A 123 24.12 -8.80 -11.16
CA GLU A 123 23.22 -9.55 -10.28
C GLU A 123 23.10 -8.86 -8.91
N ILE A 124 21.87 -8.58 -8.50
CA ILE A 124 21.53 -8.00 -7.19
C ILE A 124 21.03 -9.12 -6.27
N ASP A 125 21.77 -9.36 -5.19
CA ASP A 125 21.47 -10.34 -4.14
C ASP A 125 21.63 -9.71 -2.76
N LEU A 126 20.51 -9.52 -2.06
CA LEU A 126 20.48 -8.96 -0.71
C LEU A 126 20.61 -10.01 0.39
N THR A 127 20.54 -11.30 0.06
CA THR A 127 20.59 -12.41 1.03
C THR A 127 21.81 -12.35 1.95
N PRO A 128 23.04 -12.05 1.47
CA PRO A 128 24.22 -11.97 2.34
C PRO A 128 24.13 -10.88 3.41
N PHE A 129 23.46 -9.77 3.11
CA PHE A 129 23.32 -8.62 3.99
C PHE A 129 22.25 -8.82 5.07
N GLU A 130 21.38 -9.83 4.91
CA GLU A 130 20.30 -10.13 5.86
C GLU A 130 20.65 -11.26 6.85
N ARG A 131 21.85 -11.86 6.78
CA ARG A 131 22.20 -13.10 7.51
C ARG A 131 22.10 -12.99 9.04
N HIS A 132 22.40 -11.81 9.59
CA HIS A 132 22.40 -11.58 11.04
C HIS A 132 21.04 -11.10 11.55
N PHE A 133 20.10 -10.76 10.64
CA PHE A 133 18.80 -10.24 11.01
C PHE A 133 17.78 -11.37 11.29
N PRO A 134 16.97 -11.22 12.35
CA PRO A 134 15.79 -12.05 12.54
C PRO A 134 14.91 -12.10 11.31
N LYS A 135 14.41 -13.30 10.97
CA LYS A 135 13.33 -13.45 9.99
C LYS A 135 12.21 -14.27 10.57
N MET A 136 10.99 -13.93 10.13
CA MET A 136 9.84 -14.78 10.35
C MET A 136 9.95 -16.01 9.45
N THR A 137 9.25 -17.10 9.81
CA THR A 137 9.24 -18.34 9.01
C THR A 137 7.83 -18.84 8.71
N GLN A 138 6.83 -18.25 9.35
CA GLN A 138 5.43 -18.64 9.24
C GLN A 138 4.69 -17.62 8.38
N THR A 139 3.91 -18.08 7.40
CA THR A 139 3.15 -17.22 6.49
C THR A 139 2.21 -16.29 7.25
N ARG A 140 1.50 -16.82 8.26
CA ARG A 140 0.63 -16.06 9.18
C ARG A 140 1.31 -14.92 9.96
N SER A 141 2.64 -14.86 9.97
CA SER A 141 3.40 -13.81 10.65
C SER A 141 3.83 -12.68 9.72
N ILE A 142 3.75 -12.87 8.40
CA ILE A 142 4.07 -11.81 7.42
C ILE A 142 3.18 -10.59 7.70
N GLY A 143 3.76 -9.40 7.70
CA GLY A 143 3.06 -8.15 8.02
C GLY A 143 2.81 -7.92 9.53
N HIS A 144 3.29 -8.79 10.41
CA HIS A 144 3.27 -8.65 11.87
C HIS A 144 4.69 -8.50 12.44
N GLY A 145 5.56 -7.80 11.71
CA GLY A 145 6.98 -7.69 12.01
C GLY A 145 7.28 -7.13 13.40
N VAL A 146 6.53 -6.11 13.85
CA VAL A 146 6.72 -5.53 15.19
C VAL A 146 6.46 -6.52 16.33
N GLU A 147 5.44 -7.36 16.20
CA GLU A 147 5.09 -8.35 17.23
C GLU A 147 6.21 -9.40 17.35
N PHE A 148 6.74 -9.82 16.19
CA PHE A 148 7.87 -10.73 16.13
C PHE A 148 9.12 -10.11 16.76
N LEU A 149 9.42 -8.84 16.44
CA LEU A 149 10.54 -8.12 17.02
C LEU A 149 10.37 -8.01 18.55
N ASN A 150 9.23 -7.55 19.05
CA ASN A 150 8.98 -7.41 20.48
C ASN A 150 9.21 -8.73 21.23
N ARG A 151 8.73 -9.87 20.71
CA ARG A 151 8.99 -11.19 21.30
C ARG A 151 10.49 -11.52 21.35
N ARG A 152 11.23 -11.25 20.27
CA ARG A 152 12.68 -11.50 20.24
C ARG A 152 13.43 -10.58 21.20
N PHE A 153 13.03 -9.32 21.30
CA PHE A 153 13.63 -8.37 22.24
C PHE A 153 13.38 -8.78 23.69
N SER A 154 12.13 -9.12 24.03
CA SER A 154 11.74 -9.62 25.35
C SER A 154 12.60 -10.83 25.76
N SER A 155 12.78 -11.78 24.85
CA SER A 155 13.66 -12.93 25.09
C SER A 155 15.12 -12.55 25.26
N ARG A 156 15.62 -11.56 24.50
CA ARG A 156 17.00 -11.08 24.63
C ARG A 156 17.24 -10.37 25.96
N LEU A 157 16.29 -9.54 26.41
CA LEU A 157 16.34 -8.91 27.74
C LEU A 157 16.44 -9.96 28.85
N ALA A 158 15.65 -11.03 28.76
CA ALA A 158 15.69 -12.11 29.74
C ALA A 158 17.00 -12.92 29.73
N ASN A 159 17.64 -13.08 28.56
CA ASN A 159 18.82 -13.94 28.39
C ASN A 159 20.17 -13.24 28.57
N ASP A 160 20.28 -11.94 28.28
CA ASP A 160 21.50 -11.13 28.42
C ASP A 160 21.18 -9.84 29.19
N LEU A 161 20.75 -10.03 30.46
CA LEU A 161 20.26 -8.99 31.36
C LEU A 161 21.19 -7.77 31.41
N ALA A 162 22.50 -7.97 31.54
CA ALA A 162 23.45 -6.86 31.67
C ALA A 162 23.47 -5.93 30.44
N LYS A 163 23.42 -6.48 29.21
CA LYS A 163 23.35 -5.66 27.99
C LYS A 163 21.96 -5.12 27.73
N GLY A 164 20.92 -5.88 28.08
CA GLY A 164 19.52 -5.44 27.97
C GLY A 164 19.23 -4.24 28.86
N ASP A 165 19.69 -4.30 30.11
CA ASP A 165 19.54 -3.26 31.11
C ASP A 165 20.23 -1.96 30.69
N GLU A 166 21.47 -2.07 30.19
CA GLU A 166 22.22 -0.92 29.69
C GLU A 166 21.53 -0.26 28.48
N LEU A 167 20.92 -1.06 27.59
CA LEU A 167 20.17 -0.56 26.45
C LEU A 167 18.92 0.23 26.88
N ILE A 168 18.09 -0.32 27.78
CA ILE A 168 16.89 0.38 28.28
C ILE A 168 17.30 1.68 28.99
N LEU A 169 18.29 1.61 29.87
CA LEU A 169 18.77 2.77 30.61
C LEU A 169 19.30 3.86 29.66
N SER A 170 20.11 3.49 28.67
CA SER A 170 20.66 4.42 27.70
C SER A 170 19.56 5.02 26.82
N PHE A 171 18.57 4.22 26.45
CA PHE A 171 17.44 4.69 25.66
C PHE A 171 16.62 5.74 26.43
N LEU A 172 16.30 5.49 27.70
CA LEU A 172 15.55 6.45 28.52
C LEU A 172 16.29 7.78 28.71
N LYS A 173 17.62 7.80 28.67
CA LYS A 173 18.44 9.02 28.82
C LYS A 173 18.53 9.90 27.57
N VAL A 174 18.32 9.36 26.37
CA VAL A 174 18.55 10.10 25.12
C VAL A 174 17.36 10.93 24.67
N HIS A 175 16.24 10.90 25.40
CA HIS A 175 15.02 11.58 25.02
C HIS A 175 14.93 13.00 25.57
N GLY A 176 14.38 13.90 24.76
CA GLY A 176 14.18 15.30 25.11
C GLY A 176 13.64 16.16 23.97
N TYR A 177 13.21 17.36 24.32
CA TYR A 177 12.71 18.35 23.35
C TYR A 177 13.15 19.76 23.70
N GLY A 178 13.78 20.47 22.75
CA GLY A 178 14.21 21.85 22.96
C GLY A 178 15.19 22.04 24.12
N GLY A 179 16.02 21.03 24.42
CA GLY A 179 16.93 21.02 25.57
C GLY A 179 16.29 20.60 26.91
N MET A 180 14.97 20.38 26.96
CA MET A 180 14.30 19.76 28.10
C MET A 180 14.54 18.24 28.06
N PRO A 181 15.20 17.64 29.08
CA PRO A 181 15.35 16.20 29.17
C PRO A 181 14.01 15.54 29.52
N PHE A 182 13.81 14.30 29.07
CA PHE A 182 12.64 13.49 29.41
C PHE A 182 13.05 12.20 30.12
N MET A 183 12.06 11.55 30.72
CA MET A 183 12.18 10.25 31.37
C MET A 183 13.16 10.26 32.56
N ILE A 184 14.47 10.11 32.33
CA ILE A 184 15.47 10.04 33.40
C ILE A 184 16.66 10.96 33.15
N ASN A 185 17.24 11.48 34.23
CA ASN A 185 18.45 12.30 34.20
C ASN A 185 19.70 11.55 34.72
N ASP A 186 20.84 12.26 34.77
CA ASP A 186 22.14 11.70 35.15
C ASP A 186 22.27 11.25 36.61
N THR A 187 21.27 11.55 37.46
CA THR A 187 21.19 11.00 38.82
C THR A 187 21.13 9.47 38.79
N ILE A 188 20.42 8.89 37.82
CA ILE A 188 20.29 7.44 37.65
C ILE A 188 21.47 6.95 36.80
N LYS A 189 22.48 6.35 37.44
CA LYS A 189 23.74 5.95 36.76
C LYS A 189 23.74 4.53 36.19
N ASN A 190 22.96 3.64 36.78
CA ASN A 190 22.92 2.22 36.43
C ASN A 190 21.53 1.64 36.74
N MET A 191 21.31 0.39 36.34
CA MET A 191 20.01 -0.26 36.48
C MET A 191 19.56 -0.43 37.94
N ALA A 192 20.48 -0.75 38.86
CA ALA A 192 20.16 -0.84 40.27
C ALA A 192 19.65 0.51 40.84
N GLY A 193 20.25 1.62 40.38
CA GLY A 193 19.79 2.96 40.69
C GLY A 193 18.39 3.25 40.14
N LEU A 194 18.08 2.79 38.93
CA LEU A 194 16.75 2.95 38.32
C LEU A 194 15.69 2.18 39.10
N GLN A 195 15.95 0.92 39.44
CA GLN A 195 15.03 0.09 40.25
C GLN A 195 14.77 0.69 41.63
N GLN A 196 15.81 1.22 42.29
CA GLN A 196 15.67 1.89 43.58
C GLN A 196 14.88 3.21 43.46
N ALA A 197 15.15 4.00 42.41
CA ALA A 197 14.41 5.22 42.14
C ALA A 197 12.93 4.93 41.88
N LEU A 198 12.61 3.90 41.07
CA LEU A 198 11.23 3.48 40.80
C LEU A 198 10.50 3.09 42.07
N ARG A 199 11.12 2.27 42.94
CA ARG A 199 10.51 1.87 44.21
C ARG A 199 10.20 3.08 45.11
N THR A 200 11.19 3.95 45.29
CA THR A 200 11.05 5.15 46.14
C THR A 200 10.03 6.14 45.56
N GLY A 201 9.99 6.26 44.23
CA GLY A 201 9.03 7.08 43.51
C GLY A 201 7.61 6.56 43.66
N MET A 202 7.39 5.25 43.49
CA MET A 202 6.07 4.61 43.69
C MET A 202 5.59 4.73 45.14
N GLU A 203 6.46 4.55 46.13
CA GLU A 203 6.12 4.77 47.55
C GLU A 203 5.64 6.20 47.81
N PHE A 204 6.33 7.20 47.24
CA PHE A 204 5.91 8.60 47.34
C PHE A 204 4.58 8.88 46.64
N LEU A 205 4.37 8.33 45.44
CA LEU A 205 3.18 8.55 44.63
C LEU A 205 1.93 7.89 45.23
N ALA A 206 2.09 6.79 45.98
CA ALA A 206 0.98 6.11 46.66
C ALA A 206 0.25 7.00 47.70
N ASP A 207 0.93 8.03 48.23
CA ASP A 207 0.36 9.00 49.18
C ASP A 207 -0.22 10.25 48.49
N GLN A 208 -0.19 10.33 47.15
CA GLN A 208 -0.71 11.47 46.39
C GLN A 208 -2.10 11.17 45.83
N ALA A 209 -2.86 12.21 45.49
CA ALA A 209 -4.13 12.05 44.80
C ALA A 209 -3.89 11.61 43.34
N ASP A 210 -4.70 10.67 42.84
CA ASP A 210 -4.59 10.12 41.48
C ASP A 210 -4.64 11.22 40.39
N ASP A 211 -5.38 12.29 40.64
CA ASP A 211 -5.55 13.41 39.71
C ASP A 211 -4.50 14.52 39.87
N ALA A 212 -3.62 14.43 40.87
CA ALA A 212 -2.52 15.37 41.04
C ALA A 212 -1.60 15.34 39.82
N THR A 213 -1.10 16.51 39.45
CA THR A 213 -0.36 16.75 38.21
C THR A 213 1.14 16.57 38.39
N TRP A 214 1.86 16.36 37.27
CA TRP A 214 3.32 16.32 37.27
C TRP A 214 3.95 17.54 37.99
N GLN A 215 3.40 18.74 37.79
CA GLN A 215 3.93 19.96 38.41
C GLN A 215 3.87 19.93 39.94
N GLU A 216 2.90 19.23 40.52
CA GLU A 216 2.72 19.12 41.97
C GLU A 216 3.70 18.12 42.59
N VAL A 217 4.07 17.06 41.85
CA VAL A 217 4.93 15.97 42.33
C VAL A 217 6.40 16.09 41.90
N SER A 218 6.71 16.89 40.87
CA SER A 218 8.03 16.96 40.22
C SER A 218 9.16 17.38 41.17
N SER A 219 8.88 18.26 42.14
CA SER A 219 9.88 18.75 43.11
C SER A 219 10.51 17.63 43.94
N ARG A 220 9.80 16.50 44.10
CA ARG A 220 10.28 15.31 44.80
C ARG A 220 10.81 14.25 43.84
N LEU A 221 10.24 14.12 42.64
CA LEU A 221 10.65 13.12 41.64
C LEU A 221 11.95 13.49 40.90
N GLN A 222 12.18 14.76 40.57
CA GLN A 222 13.38 15.19 39.85
C GLN A 222 14.69 14.91 40.61
N PRO A 223 14.80 15.17 41.93
CA PRO A 223 15.96 14.77 42.72
C PRO A 223 16.20 13.25 42.78
N MET A 224 15.15 12.43 42.57
CA MET A 224 15.27 10.97 42.47
C MET A 224 15.76 10.52 41.08
N GLY A 225 15.75 11.43 40.11
CA GLY A 225 16.26 11.24 38.76
C GLY A 225 15.19 11.15 37.68
N PHE A 226 13.93 11.44 37.99
CA PHE A 226 12.83 11.40 37.02
C PHE A 226 12.53 12.79 36.42
N GLU A 227 12.51 12.86 35.09
CA GLU A 227 12.13 14.04 34.32
C GLU A 227 10.73 13.88 33.72
N PRO A 228 10.10 14.94 33.15
CA PRO A 228 8.78 14.85 32.55
C PRO A 228 8.68 13.77 31.46
N GLY A 229 7.46 13.28 31.19
CA GLY A 229 7.19 12.30 30.14
C GLY A 229 6.65 10.96 30.61
N TRP A 230 6.44 10.76 31.91
CA TRP A 230 5.84 9.53 32.48
C TRP A 230 4.32 9.54 32.54
N GLY A 231 3.72 10.73 32.55
CA GLY A 231 2.29 10.92 32.75
C GLY A 231 1.96 12.35 33.18
N ARG A 232 0.79 12.83 32.77
CA ARG A 232 0.28 14.15 33.18
C ARG A 232 -0.19 14.18 34.63
N ARG A 233 -0.76 13.06 35.07
CA ARG A 233 -1.35 12.86 36.38
C ARG A 233 -0.70 11.68 37.09
N VAL A 234 -0.81 11.63 38.41
CA VAL A 234 -0.23 10.57 39.25
C VAL A 234 -0.67 9.19 38.81
N ASP A 235 -1.95 8.96 38.50
CA ASP A 235 -2.45 7.68 38.00
C ASP A 235 -1.65 7.18 36.78
N ARG A 236 -1.42 8.06 35.81
CA ARG A 236 -0.65 7.76 34.61
C ARG A 236 0.84 7.57 34.88
N ILE A 237 1.41 8.34 35.79
CA ILE A 237 2.83 8.21 36.20
C ILE A 237 3.05 6.85 36.87
N VAL A 238 2.17 6.48 37.81
CA VAL A 238 2.20 5.20 38.51
C VAL A 238 2.08 4.06 37.51
N ASP A 239 1.11 4.10 36.58
CA ASP A 239 0.99 3.09 35.54
C ASP A 239 2.28 2.91 34.72
N SER A 240 2.94 4.02 34.34
CA SER A 240 4.18 3.98 33.56
C SER A 240 5.37 3.47 34.38
N PHE A 241 5.43 3.79 35.67
CA PHE A 241 6.42 3.25 36.60
C PHE A 241 6.23 1.76 36.82
N SER A 242 4.99 1.31 37.02
CA SER A 242 4.64 -0.10 37.16
C SER A 242 4.99 -0.89 35.90
N LEU A 243 4.63 -0.40 34.71
CA LEU A 243 5.01 -1.04 33.45
C LEU A 243 6.53 -1.21 33.31
N LEU A 244 7.31 -0.18 33.66
CA LEU A 244 8.76 -0.29 33.61
C LEU A 244 9.29 -1.26 34.67
N ALA A 245 8.77 -1.22 35.90
CA ALA A 245 9.14 -2.14 36.96
C ALA A 245 8.86 -3.60 36.54
N ASP A 246 7.68 -3.87 35.98
CA ASP A 246 7.29 -5.18 35.46
C ASP A 246 8.25 -5.64 34.35
N ILE A 247 8.60 -4.76 33.40
CA ILE A 247 9.57 -5.08 32.34
C ILE A 247 10.94 -5.43 32.92
N LEU A 248 11.39 -4.72 33.95
CA LEU A 248 12.69 -4.95 34.58
C LEU A 248 12.71 -6.20 35.47
N GLU A 249 11.56 -6.62 36.01
CA GLU A 249 11.42 -7.85 36.79
C GLU A 249 11.21 -9.07 35.90
N ALA A 250 10.29 -8.98 34.95
CA ALA A 250 9.91 -10.05 34.04
C ALA A 250 9.46 -9.47 32.67
N PRO A 251 10.38 -9.33 31.69
CA PRO A 251 10.06 -8.77 30.39
C PRO A 251 8.97 -9.57 29.65
N ASP A 252 7.85 -8.91 29.37
CA ASP A 252 6.78 -9.39 28.49
C ASP A 252 6.68 -8.51 27.22
N HIS A 253 6.37 -9.14 26.08
CA HIS A 253 6.31 -8.44 24.80
C HIS A 253 5.18 -7.40 24.74
N GLY A 254 4.05 -7.65 25.42
CA GLY A 254 2.91 -6.74 25.49
C GLY A 254 3.21 -5.55 26.39
N ALA A 255 3.83 -5.79 27.55
CA ALA A 255 4.31 -4.74 28.45
C ALA A 255 5.33 -3.83 27.74
N LEU A 256 6.30 -4.40 27.03
CA LEU A 256 7.30 -3.65 26.24
C LEU A 256 6.64 -2.76 25.18
N GLU A 257 5.71 -3.30 24.41
CA GLU A 257 4.98 -2.52 23.41
C GLU A 257 4.21 -1.35 24.03
N GLN A 258 3.50 -1.62 25.14
CA GLN A 258 2.76 -0.60 25.86
C GLN A 258 3.67 0.48 26.44
N PHE A 259 4.82 0.11 26.99
CA PHE A 259 5.78 1.05 27.55
C PHE A 259 6.43 1.92 26.47
N PHE A 260 7.02 1.31 25.43
CA PHE A 260 7.69 2.07 24.36
C PHE A 260 6.72 2.97 23.59
N SER A 261 5.46 2.56 23.42
CA SER A 261 4.45 3.41 22.77
C SER A 261 4.02 4.62 23.61
N ARG A 262 4.28 4.62 24.92
CA ARG A 262 4.06 5.76 25.83
C ARG A 262 5.22 6.73 25.88
N ILE A 263 6.45 6.32 25.54
CA ILE A 263 7.61 7.21 25.60
C ILE A 263 7.41 8.37 24.62
N PRO A 264 7.52 9.63 25.08
CA PRO A 264 7.27 10.80 24.25
C PRO A 264 8.48 11.06 23.34
N MET A 265 8.40 10.55 22.10
CA MET A 265 9.49 10.63 21.12
C MET A 265 9.10 11.32 19.82
N ILE A 266 7.81 11.35 19.49
CA ILE A 266 7.33 11.74 18.16
C ILE A 266 6.60 13.08 18.26
N PHE A 267 7.27 14.15 17.83
CA PHE A 267 6.74 15.52 17.85
C PHE A 267 6.71 16.13 16.46
N ASN A 268 7.71 15.81 15.63
CA ASN A 268 7.88 16.34 14.29
C ASN A 268 7.88 15.21 13.26
N ILE A 269 6.88 15.19 12.38
CA ILE A 269 6.77 14.21 11.30
C ILE A 269 6.92 14.92 9.96
N VAL A 270 7.72 14.34 9.06
CA VAL A 270 7.85 14.80 7.68
C VAL A 270 7.31 13.71 6.75
N ILE A 271 6.44 14.09 5.83
CA ILE A 271 5.78 13.19 4.87
C ILE A 271 6.15 13.64 3.46
N LEU A 272 6.63 12.72 2.61
CA LEU A 272 7.07 13.02 1.25
C LEU A 272 6.04 12.52 0.24
N SER A 273 5.57 13.42 -0.63
CA SER A 273 4.71 13.11 -1.78
C SER A 273 5.00 14.08 -2.94
N PRO A 274 6.14 13.95 -3.64
CA PRO A 274 6.60 14.94 -4.61
C PRO A 274 5.73 15.09 -5.87
N HIS A 275 5.32 14.00 -6.51
CA HIS A 275 4.53 14.04 -7.75
C HIS A 275 3.06 14.49 -7.55
N GLY A 276 2.40 14.74 -8.67
CA GLY A 276 0.97 15.06 -8.73
C GLY A 276 0.65 16.50 -8.30
N TYR A 277 -0.64 16.84 -8.36
CA TYR A 277 -1.18 18.10 -7.87
C TYR A 277 -1.59 17.91 -6.41
N PHE A 278 -0.65 18.06 -5.48
CA PHE A 278 -0.98 17.92 -4.07
C PHE A 278 -1.60 19.21 -3.51
N GLY A 279 -2.90 19.15 -3.20
CA GLY A 279 -3.69 20.25 -2.65
C GLY A 279 -4.98 19.73 -2.03
N GLN A 280 -5.78 20.63 -1.44
CA GLN A 280 -7.02 20.24 -0.75
C GLN A 280 -8.29 20.44 -1.58
N GLU A 281 -8.23 21.33 -2.58
CA GLU A 281 -9.37 21.72 -3.41
C GLU A 281 -8.96 21.72 -4.88
N ASN A 282 -9.89 21.39 -5.78
CA ASN A 282 -9.73 21.41 -7.24
C ASN A 282 -8.61 20.50 -7.81
N VAL A 283 -8.04 19.59 -7.02
CA VAL A 283 -6.94 18.72 -7.47
C VAL A 283 -7.34 17.27 -7.78
N LEU A 284 -8.35 16.71 -7.10
CA LEU A 284 -8.72 15.30 -7.28
C LEU A 284 -9.16 15.02 -8.72
N GLY A 285 -8.61 13.96 -9.32
CA GLY A 285 -8.86 13.59 -10.70
C GLY A 285 -7.95 14.29 -11.73
N LEU A 286 -7.09 15.24 -11.31
CA LEU A 286 -5.98 15.70 -12.17
C LEU A 286 -4.95 14.56 -12.37
N PRO A 287 -4.09 14.64 -13.41
CA PRO A 287 -3.02 13.67 -13.64
C PRO A 287 -2.19 13.40 -12.37
N ASP A 288 -1.89 12.13 -12.14
CA ASP A 288 -1.17 11.62 -10.96
C ASP A 288 -1.77 12.00 -9.59
N THR A 289 -3.03 12.44 -9.56
CA THR A 289 -3.66 12.96 -8.35
C THR A 289 -4.92 12.17 -8.02
N GLY A 290 -4.86 11.38 -6.95
CA GLY A 290 -5.96 10.48 -6.57
C GLY A 290 -5.89 10.01 -5.13
N GLY A 291 -6.09 8.70 -4.92
CA GLY A 291 -6.22 8.09 -3.60
C GLY A 291 -5.04 8.37 -2.65
N GLN A 292 -3.82 8.57 -3.17
CA GLN A 292 -2.66 8.93 -2.35
C GLN A 292 -2.82 10.29 -1.65
N VAL A 293 -3.36 11.31 -2.32
CA VAL A 293 -3.58 12.62 -1.70
C VAL A 293 -4.67 12.52 -0.63
N VAL A 294 -5.76 11.79 -0.92
CA VAL A 294 -6.83 11.53 0.06
C VAL A 294 -6.27 10.80 1.28
N TYR A 295 -5.49 9.73 1.05
CA TYR A 295 -4.83 8.97 2.10
C TYR A 295 -4.00 9.87 3.00
N ILE A 296 -3.08 10.67 2.44
CA ILE A 296 -2.18 11.49 3.24
C ILE A 296 -2.93 12.58 4.00
N LEU A 297 -3.91 13.25 3.38
CA LEU A 297 -4.71 14.28 4.06
C LEU A 297 -5.51 13.72 5.24
N ASP A 298 -6.08 12.53 5.10
CA ASP A 298 -6.85 11.90 6.17
C ASP A 298 -5.91 11.29 7.24
N GLN A 299 -4.76 10.76 6.81
CA GLN A 299 -3.67 10.27 7.67
C GLN A 299 -3.17 11.36 8.61
N VAL A 300 -2.83 12.55 8.12
CA VAL A 300 -2.25 13.61 8.95
C VAL A 300 -3.22 14.18 9.97
N ARG A 301 -4.52 14.25 9.65
CA ARG A 301 -5.55 14.66 10.62
C ARG A 301 -5.63 13.68 11.78
N ALA A 302 -5.62 12.39 11.47
CA ALA A 302 -5.65 11.35 12.50
C ALA A 302 -4.33 11.30 13.31
N LEU A 303 -3.19 11.45 12.64
CA LEU A 303 -1.89 11.51 13.29
C LEU A 303 -1.76 12.70 14.23
N GLU A 304 -2.12 13.91 13.81
CA GLU A 304 -2.04 15.08 14.68
C GLU A 304 -2.89 14.88 15.94
N LYS A 305 -4.12 14.37 15.79
CA LYS A 305 -5.01 14.10 16.92
C LYS A 305 -4.40 13.10 17.91
N GLU A 306 -3.86 11.99 17.41
CA GLU A 306 -3.23 10.98 18.25
C GLU A 306 -1.93 11.50 18.89
N MET A 307 -1.08 12.22 18.15
CA MET A 307 0.14 12.84 18.66
C MET A 307 -0.17 13.80 19.81
N ARG A 308 -1.15 14.69 19.63
CA ARG A 308 -1.61 15.61 20.69
C ARG A 308 -2.08 14.85 21.93
N SER A 309 -2.90 13.80 21.73
CA SER A 309 -3.38 12.97 22.84
C SER A 309 -2.21 12.34 23.61
N ARG A 310 -1.24 11.74 22.92
CA ARG A 310 -0.10 11.09 23.56
C ARG A 310 0.78 12.10 24.30
N ILE A 311 1.14 13.21 23.66
CA ILE A 311 1.96 14.26 24.28
C ILE A 311 1.25 14.80 25.54
N TYR A 312 -0.05 15.08 25.43
CA TYR A 312 -0.86 15.56 26.54
C TYR A 312 -0.91 14.55 27.69
N GLU A 313 -1.20 13.27 27.41
CA GLU A 313 -1.27 12.20 28.40
C GLU A 313 0.06 11.98 29.15
N GLN A 314 1.20 12.22 28.50
CA GLN A 314 2.53 12.11 29.12
C GLN A 314 2.96 13.34 29.92
N GLY A 315 2.09 14.35 30.05
CA GLY A 315 2.34 15.53 30.86
C GLY A 315 3.19 16.59 30.17
N LEU A 316 3.17 16.61 28.84
CA LEU A 316 3.90 17.56 28.03
C LEU A 316 2.93 18.52 27.32
N ASP A 317 3.37 19.75 27.12
CA ASP A 317 2.64 20.83 26.42
C ASP A 317 3.37 21.23 25.14
N ILE A 318 3.85 20.22 24.40
CA ILE A 318 4.57 20.42 23.15
C ILE A 318 3.58 20.33 22.00
N GLU A 319 3.57 21.36 21.17
CA GLU A 319 2.76 21.39 19.96
C GLU A 319 3.39 20.50 18.88
N PRO A 320 2.76 19.38 18.48
CA PRO A 320 3.29 18.55 17.42
C PRO A 320 3.24 19.29 16.07
N GLN A 321 4.13 18.93 15.17
CA GLN A 321 4.22 19.50 13.83
C GLN A 321 4.26 18.39 12.79
N ILE A 322 3.46 18.53 11.71
CA ILE A 322 3.54 17.63 10.56
C ILE A 322 3.74 18.47 9.30
N ILE A 323 4.78 18.15 8.53
CA ILE A 323 5.07 18.80 7.24
C ILE A 323 4.87 17.78 6.12
N ILE A 324 3.94 18.07 5.22
CA ILE A 324 3.79 17.34 3.95
C ILE A 324 4.62 18.08 2.91
N LEU A 325 5.70 17.46 2.44
CA LEU A 325 6.56 17.97 1.40
C LEU A 325 6.10 17.48 0.03
N THR A 326 5.86 18.41 -0.87
CA THR A 326 5.46 18.15 -2.26
C THR A 326 6.08 19.18 -3.20
N ARG A 327 5.88 19.01 -4.51
CA ARG A 327 6.41 19.93 -5.51
C ARG A 327 5.62 21.24 -5.54
N LEU A 328 6.33 22.37 -5.67
CA LEU A 328 5.74 23.65 -6.05
C LEU A 328 5.56 23.70 -7.57
N LEU A 329 4.34 23.97 -8.01
CA LEU A 329 3.95 24.06 -9.42
C LEU A 329 3.52 25.50 -9.74
N PRO A 330 4.41 26.34 -10.30
CA PRO A 330 4.05 27.70 -10.71
C PRO A 330 2.88 27.77 -11.69
N GLU A 331 2.83 26.85 -12.68
CA GLU A 331 1.79 26.81 -13.71
C GLU A 331 0.60 25.90 -13.33
N ALA A 332 0.21 25.88 -12.05
CA ALA A 332 -0.82 24.96 -11.56
C ALA A 332 -2.28 25.39 -11.80
N GLY A 333 -2.51 26.36 -12.71
CA GLY A 333 -3.84 26.89 -13.01
C GLY A 333 -4.56 27.42 -11.78
N ASP A 334 -5.81 26.96 -11.58
CA ASP A 334 -6.70 27.41 -10.49
C ASP A 334 -6.49 26.65 -9.16
N THR A 335 -5.47 25.78 -9.08
CA THR A 335 -5.16 25.05 -7.85
C THR A 335 -4.28 25.86 -6.90
N THR A 336 -4.15 25.42 -5.65
CA THR A 336 -3.24 26.01 -4.66
C THR A 336 -1.80 25.51 -4.78
N CYS A 337 -1.47 24.69 -5.80
CA CYS A 337 -0.16 24.05 -5.90
C CYS A 337 0.99 25.03 -6.24
N ASN A 338 0.68 26.27 -6.60
CA ASN A 338 1.63 27.37 -6.76
C ASN A 338 1.97 28.10 -5.43
N GLN A 339 1.26 27.79 -4.34
CA GLN A 339 1.50 28.37 -3.02
C GLN A 339 2.55 27.54 -2.28
N ALA A 340 3.63 28.21 -1.84
CA ALA A 340 4.74 27.57 -1.13
C ALA A 340 4.31 26.89 0.19
N GLU A 341 3.24 27.37 0.82
CA GLU A 341 2.73 26.83 2.07
C GLU A 341 1.20 26.86 2.08
N GLU A 342 0.59 25.80 2.59
CA GLU A 342 -0.85 25.70 2.81
C GLU A 342 -1.15 24.93 4.10
N LYS A 343 -2.05 25.46 4.94
CA LYS A 343 -2.48 24.76 6.15
C LYS A 343 -3.50 23.67 5.80
N VAL A 344 -3.36 22.48 6.38
CA VAL A 344 -4.34 21.40 6.20
C VAL A 344 -5.62 21.68 7.00
N ASN A 345 -6.78 21.60 6.33
CA ASN A 345 -8.10 21.77 6.92
C ASN A 345 -8.37 20.71 7.98
N GLY A 346 -8.99 21.13 9.09
CA GLY A 346 -9.27 20.26 10.23
C GLY A 346 -8.07 19.98 11.14
N THR A 347 -6.94 20.66 10.93
CA THR A 347 -5.72 20.51 11.74
C THR A 347 -5.33 21.82 12.44
N GLN A 348 -4.49 21.73 13.46
CA GLN A 348 -3.93 22.91 14.12
C GLN A 348 -2.56 23.29 13.55
N ASN A 349 -1.65 22.33 13.41
CA ASN A 349 -0.25 22.55 13.05
C ASN A 349 0.28 21.55 12.00
N VAL A 350 -0.56 21.23 11.01
CA VAL A 350 -0.15 20.47 9.82
C VAL A 350 -0.10 21.39 8.60
N LYS A 351 1.01 21.32 7.86
CA LYS A 351 1.27 22.18 6.70
C LYS A 351 1.71 21.36 5.49
N ILE A 352 1.17 21.72 4.33
CA ILE A 352 1.73 21.37 3.03
C ILE A 352 2.81 22.40 2.71
N VAL A 353 4.02 21.95 2.45
CA VAL A 353 5.18 22.78 2.09
C VAL A 353 5.65 22.36 0.70
N ARG A 354 5.68 23.32 -0.21
CA ARG A 354 5.94 23.07 -1.62
C ARG A 354 7.30 23.61 -2.03
N ILE A 355 8.11 22.75 -2.62
CA ILE A 355 9.48 23.08 -3.06
C ILE A 355 9.56 22.91 -4.57
N PRO A 356 10.06 23.90 -5.33
CA PRO A 356 10.13 23.80 -6.77
C PRO A 356 11.15 22.74 -7.20
N PHE A 357 10.86 22.05 -8.30
CA PHE A 357 11.92 21.34 -9.01
C PHE A 357 12.82 22.32 -9.74
N ARG A 358 14.10 21.99 -9.80
CA ARG A 358 15.12 22.79 -10.48
C ARG A 358 15.96 21.98 -11.46
N SER A 359 16.24 22.59 -12.60
CA SER A 359 17.26 22.13 -13.55
C SER A 359 18.68 22.24 -12.95
N LYS A 360 19.69 21.74 -13.66
CA LYS A 360 21.10 21.77 -13.22
C LYS A 360 21.65 23.19 -13.03
N ASP A 361 21.20 24.14 -13.82
CA ASP A 361 21.56 25.56 -13.73
C ASP A 361 20.74 26.32 -12.65
N GLY A 362 19.80 25.65 -11.99
CA GLY A 362 19.02 26.19 -10.87
C GLY A 362 17.71 26.88 -11.28
N ALA A 363 17.37 26.90 -12.56
CA ALA A 363 16.09 27.42 -13.02
C ALA A 363 14.93 26.55 -12.49
N VAL A 364 13.83 27.19 -12.11
CA VAL A 364 12.61 26.49 -11.67
C VAL A 364 11.95 25.85 -12.88
N ILE A 365 11.48 24.61 -12.74
CA ILE A 365 10.66 23.93 -13.75
C ILE A 365 9.17 24.25 -13.47
N PRO A 366 8.54 25.15 -14.22
CA PRO A 366 7.23 25.70 -13.87
C PRO A 366 6.05 24.76 -14.17
N GLN A 367 6.16 23.94 -15.22
CA GLN A 367 5.11 23.06 -15.72
C GLN A 367 4.99 21.77 -14.90
N TRP A 368 3.80 21.16 -14.90
CA TRP A 368 3.61 19.82 -14.36
C TRP A 368 4.46 18.78 -15.12
N LEU A 369 4.89 17.74 -14.41
CA LEU A 369 5.61 16.60 -14.97
C LEU A 369 4.92 15.32 -14.50
N SER A 370 4.86 14.33 -15.39
CA SER A 370 4.38 12.99 -15.04
C SER A 370 5.23 12.39 -13.94
N ARG A 371 4.62 11.60 -13.05
CA ARG A 371 5.32 10.80 -12.02
C ARG A 371 6.38 9.87 -12.61
N PHE A 372 6.27 9.53 -13.89
CA PHE A 372 7.27 8.74 -14.61
C PHE A 372 8.51 9.55 -15.01
N GLU A 373 8.46 10.89 -14.99
CA GLU A 373 9.52 11.77 -15.53
C GLU A 373 10.25 12.57 -14.43
N VAL A 374 9.83 12.44 -13.17
CA VAL A 374 10.36 13.26 -12.04
C VAL A 374 11.79 12.90 -11.62
N TRP A 375 12.31 11.74 -12.03
CA TRP A 375 13.54 11.14 -11.52
C TRP A 375 14.78 12.06 -11.53
N PRO A 376 15.06 12.85 -12.58
CA PRO A 376 16.24 13.71 -12.63
C PRO A 376 16.30 14.79 -11.54
N TYR A 377 15.13 15.17 -11.01
CA TYR A 377 14.98 16.31 -10.11
C TYR A 377 15.05 15.89 -8.64
N LEU A 378 14.83 14.61 -8.32
CA LEU A 378 14.63 14.14 -6.94
C LEU A 378 15.86 14.31 -6.04
N GLU A 379 17.07 14.14 -6.57
CA GLU A 379 18.30 14.36 -5.78
C GLU A 379 18.39 15.80 -5.29
N ARG A 380 18.21 16.77 -6.20
CA ARG A 380 18.25 18.21 -5.88
C ARG A 380 17.10 18.62 -4.98
N TYR A 381 15.89 18.15 -5.30
CA TYR A 381 14.72 18.35 -4.46
C TYR A 381 14.95 17.86 -3.03
N SER A 382 15.58 16.69 -2.83
CA SER A 382 15.87 16.16 -1.49
C SER A 382 16.79 17.07 -0.66
N LEU A 383 17.73 17.77 -1.32
CA LEU A 383 18.67 18.68 -0.65
C LEU A 383 17.99 19.99 -0.26
N GLU A 384 17.11 20.52 -1.12
CA GLU A 384 16.31 21.70 -0.79
C GLU A 384 15.27 21.39 0.29
N ALA A 385 14.59 20.24 0.19
CA ALA A 385 13.67 19.71 1.18
C ALA A 385 14.28 19.58 2.57
N GLU A 386 15.48 19.03 2.65
CA GLU A 386 16.21 18.91 3.92
C GLU A 386 16.47 20.27 4.56
N ARG A 387 16.94 21.26 3.79
CA ARG A 387 17.20 22.61 4.29
C ARG A 387 15.92 23.27 4.80
N GLU A 388 14.83 23.14 4.05
CA GLU A 388 13.54 23.72 4.41
C GLU A 388 12.96 23.08 5.68
N VAL A 389 13.04 21.76 5.80
CA VAL A 389 12.63 21.02 7.01
C VAL A 389 13.43 21.47 8.22
N MET A 390 14.76 21.52 8.13
CA MET A 390 15.61 21.91 9.24
C MET A 390 15.36 23.36 9.66
N ALA A 391 15.15 24.27 8.69
CA ALA A 391 14.82 25.67 8.97
C ALA A 391 13.47 25.83 9.69
N ARG A 392 12.46 25.04 9.30
CA ARG A 392 11.10 25.11 9.86
C ARG A 392 10.98 24.47 11.23
N LEU A 393 11.54 23.28 11.39
CA LEU A 393 11.42 22.52 12.63
C LEU A 393 12.43 22.99 13.70
N GLY A 394 13.53 23.64 13.30
CA GLY A 394 14.62 24.02 14.19
C GLY A 394 15.42 22.84 14.76
N ARG A 395 15.08 21.61 14.35
CA ARG A 395 15.72 20.34 14.72
C ARG A 395 15.44 19.30 13.64
N ARG A 396 16.12 18.15 13.73
CA ARG A 396 15.78 16.99 12.90
C ARG A 396 14.35 16.52 13.18
N PRO A 397 13.61 16.02 12.17
CA PRO A 397 12.34 15.36 12.39
C PRO A 397 12.54 14.07 13.19
N ASP A 398 11.47 13.61 13.85
CA ASP A 398 11.50 12.36 14.63
C ASP A 398 11.11 11.16 13.74
N LEU A 399 10.39 11.40 12.64
CA LEU A 399 10.00 10.41 11.63
C LEU A 399 9.95 11.03 10.23
N ILE A 400 10.42 10.28 9.23
CA ILE A 400 10.23 10.58 7.81
C ILE A 400 9.40 9.46 7.17
N ILE A 401 8.29 9.81 6.52
CA ILE A 401 7.42 8.88 5.81
C ILE A 401 7.51 9.15 4.30
N GLY A 402 8.03 8.19 3.54
CA GLY A 402 7.97 8.19 2.09
C GLY A 402 6.63 7.66 1.58
N ASN A 403 6.11 8.26 0.51
CA ASN A 403 4.91 7.77 -0.19
C ASN A 403 5.22 7.61 -1.67
N TYR A 404 4.88 6.44 -2.22
CA TYR A 404 5.16 6.06 -3.61
C TYR A 404 6.66 6.06 -3.94
N SER A 405 7.04 5.66 -5.15
CA SER A 405 8.43 5.45 -5.55
C SER A 405 9.32 6.70 -5.38
N ASP A 406 8.85 7.86 -5.83
CA ASP A 406 9.59 9.13 -5.76
C ASP A 406 9.70 9.66 -4.32
N GLY A 407 8.60 9.66 -3.56
CA GLY A 407 8.60 10.05 -2.17
C GLY A 407 9.41 9.10 -1.28
N ASN A 408 9.38 7.79 -1.56
CA ASN A 408 10.19 6.78 -0.88
C ASN A 408 11.69 6.97 -1.14
N LEU A 409 12.07 7.32 -2.37
CA LEU A 409 13.46 7.62 -2.69
C LEU A 409 13.94 8.91 -1.99
N VAL A 410 13.15 9.99 -2.04
CA VAL A 410 13.50 11.24 -1.36
C VAL A 410 13.58 11.03 0.16
N ALA A 411 12.64 10.28 0.74
CA ALA A 411 12.66 9.91 2.15
C ALA A 411 13.93 9.13 2.51
N THR A 412 14.37 8.21 1.65
CA THR A 412 15.62 7.44 1.82
C THR A 412 16.83 8.37 1.90
N LEU A 413 16.95 9.29 0.94
CA LEU A 413 18.06 10.23 0.88
C LEU A 413 18.10 11.16 2.10
N MET A 414 16.94 11.67 2.53
CA MET A 414 16.84 12.55 3.69
C MET A 414 17.10 11.79 5.00
N ALA A 415 16.52 10.61 5.17
CA ALA A 415 16.66 9.80 6.39
C ALA A 415 18.11 9.37 6.62
N LEU A 416 18.83 9.01 5.55
CA LEU A 416 20.25 8.68 5.60
C LEU A 416 21.10 9.87 6.06
N ARG A 417 20.89 11.07 5.48
CA ARG A 417 21.67 12.27 5.83
C ARG A 417 21.35 12.82 7.22
N LEU A 418 20.09 12.78 7.63
CA LEU A 418 19.61 13.31 8.91
C LEU A 418 19.72 12.30 10.07
N GLY A 419 19.91 11.00 9.77
CA GLY A 419 19.94 9.94 10.77
C GLY A 419 18.59 9.74 11.48
N VAL A 420 17.49 9.79 10.72
CA VAL A 420 16.11 9.74 11.24
C VAL A 420 15.45 8.40 10.91
N THR A 421 14.49 7.96 11.73
CA THR A 421 13.68 6.76 11.45
C THR A 421 12.89 6.93 10.15
N GLN A 422 12.96 5.96 9.26
CA GLN A 422 12.30 5.98 7.96
C GLN A 422 11.15 4.96 7.89
N CYS A 423 9.97 5.45 7.53
CA CYS A 423 8.84 4.64 7.08
C CYS A 423 8.66 4.79 5.56
N THR A 424 8.32 3.72 4.87
CA THR A 424 7.88 3.79 3.46
C THR A 424 6.47 3.21 3.31
N ILE A 425 5.70 3.83 2.42
CA ILE A 425 4.36 3.39 2.00
C ILE A 425 4.38 3.37 0.48
N ALA A 426 4.21 2.20 -0.14
CA ALA A 426 4.26 2.10 -1.60
C ALA A 426 3.03 2.74 -2.27
N HIS A 427 1.83 2.58 -1.68
CA HIS A 427 0.52 2.83 -2.30
C HIS A 427 0.22 1.95 -3.51
N ALA A 428 1.18 1.82 -4.43
CA ALA A 428 1.16 0.88 -5.54
C ALA A 428 2.60 0.58 -5.98
N LEU A 429 2.84 -0.64 -6.46
CA LEU A 429 4.08 -1.00 -7.14
C LEU A 429 3.80 -1.30 -8.61
N GLU A 430 4.27 -0.40 -9.49
CA GLU A 430 3.88 -0.39 -10.91
C GLU A 430 4.28 -1.68 -11.65
N LYS A 431 5.32 -2.39 -11.20
CA LYS A 431 5.74 -3.67 -11.77
C LYS A 431 4.62 -4.72 -11.79
N THR A 432 3.67 -4.65 -10.86
CA THR A 432 2.51 -5.57 -10.81
C THR A 432 1.31 -5.09 -11.60
N LYS A 433 1.23 -3.78 -11.89
CA LYS A 433 0.15 -3.19 -12.68
C LYS A 433 0.40 -3.31 -14.18
N TYR A 434 1.66 -3.23 -14.59
CA TYR A 434 2.08 -3.38 -15.98
C TYR A 434 2.73 -4.75 -16.17
N LEU A 435 1.98 -5.68 -16.75
CA LEU A 435 2.41 -7.06 -16.94
C LEU A 435 3.70 -7.12 -17.77
N TYR A 436 4.64 -7.95 -17.32
CA TYR A 436 5.97 -8.12 -17.93
C TYR A 436 6.79 -6.83 -18.09
N SER A 437 6.41 -5.73 -17.43
CA SER A 437 7.11 -4.43 -17.52
C SER A 437 8.60 -4.49 -17.18
N ALA A 438 9.02 -5.38 -16.29
CA ALA A 438 10.44 -5.57 -16.00
C ALA A 438 11.17 -6.27 -17.16
N LEU A 439 10.54 -7.25 -17.80
CA LEU A 439 11.15 -8.04 -18.87
C LEU A 439 11.23 -7.24 -20.18
N TYR A 440 10.17 -6.50 -20.53
CA TYR A 440 10.06 -5.65 -21.72
C TYR A 440 10.29 -4.17 -21.42
N TRP A 441 11.09 -3.87 -20.39
CA TRP A 441 11.24 -2.50 -19.89
C TRP A 441 11.73 -1.53 -20.95
N GLN A 442 12.57 -1.97 -21.90
CA GLN A 442 13.10 -1.11 -22.97
C GLN A 442 12.01 -0.58 -23.90
N GLU A 443 10.99 -1.40 -24.19
CA GLU A 443 9.85 -1.01 -25.03
C GLU A 443 8.97 0.03 -24.33
N MET A 444 8.99 0.00 -22.99
CA MET A 444 8.21 0.88 -22.12
C MET A 444 9.02 2.09 -21.62
N GLU A 445 10.32 2.14 -21.90
CA GLU A 445 11.23 3.08 -21.24
C GLU A 445 11.00 4.53 -21.67
N GLU A 446 10.63 4.77 -22.94
CA GLU A 446 10.36 6.12 -23.45
C GLU A 446 9.14 6.75 -22.75
N GLN A 447 8.13 5.95 -22.41
CA GLN A 447 6.88 6.43 -21.83
C GLN A 447 6.89 6.41 -20.29
N TYR A 448 7.44 5.36 -19.67
CA TYR A 448 7.26 5.10 -18.25
C TYR A 448 8.54 5.17 -17.42
N HIS A 449 9.71 5.13 -18.05
CA HIS A 449 11.01 5.16 -17.37
C HIS A 449 11.12 4.14 -16.22
N PHE A 450 10.62 2.91 -16.43
CA PHE A 450 10.60 1.85 -15.42
C PHE A 450 12.00 1.47 -14.91
N SER A 451 13.06 1.69 -15.71
CA SER A 451 14.44 1.51 -15.25
C SER A 451 14.75 2.32 -13.98
N CYS A 452 14.33 3.58 -13.94
CA CYS A 452 14.50 4.46 -12.79
C CYS A 452 13.59 4.02 -11.64
N GLN A 453 12.31 3.77 -11.95
CA GLN A 453 11.31 3.48 -10.94
C GLN A 453 11.61 2.18 -10.17
N PHE A 454 11.84 1.07 -10.87
CA PHE A 454 12.10 -0.22 -10.21
C PHE A 454 13.42 -0.22 -9.44
N THR A 455 14.40 0.56 -9.89
CA THR A 455 15.65 0.77 -9.14
C THR A 455 15.41 1.60 -7.86
N ALA A 456 14.60 2.66 -7.95
CA ALA A 456 14.22 3.47 -6.79
C ALA A 456 13.40 2.67 -5.76
N ASP A 457 12.44 1.87 -6.21
CA ASP A 457 11.65 0.97 -5.37
C ASP A 457 12.56 -0.01 -4.60
N LEU A 458 13.49 -0.66 -5.31
CA LEU A 458 14.41 -1.64 -4.73
C LEU A 458 15.33 -1.01 -3.67
N ILE A 459 15.83 0.21 -3.93
CA ILE A 459 16.62 0.97 -2.96
C ILE A 459 15.78 1.29 -1.72
N ALA A 460 14.60 1.88 -1.91
CA ALA A 460 13.82 2.41 -0.80
C ALA A 460 13.18 1.31 0.08
N MET A 461 12.73 0.20 -0.51
CA MET A 461 12.19 -0.93 0.27
C MET A 461 13.26 -1.59 1.17
N ASN A 462 14.52 -1.54 0.75
CA ASN A 462 15.62 -2.12 1.52
C ASN A 462 16.24 -1.12 2.51
N ALA A 463 16.16 0.18 2.24
CA ALA A 463 16.62 1.23 3.14
C ALA A 463 15.66 1.50 4.31
N ALA A 464 14.36 1.24 4.14
CA ALA A 464 13.35 1.54 5.14
C ALA A 464 13.62 0.86 6.51
N ASP A 465 13.40 1.59 7.60
CA ASP A 465 13.41 1.01 8.94
C ASP A 465 12.21 0.08 9.14
N PHE A 466 11.05 0.51 8.63
CA PHE A 466 9.84 -0.28 8.51
C PHE A 466 8.99 0.14 7.32
N ILE A 467 8.20 -0.80 6.81
CA ILE A 467 7.30 -0.63 5.68
C ILE A 467 5.87 -0.77 6.19
N ILE A 468 5.02 0.18 5.82
CA ILE A 468 3.57 0.04 6.01
C ILE A 468 2.94 -0.38 4.69
N THR A 469 2.10 -1.40 4.79
CA THR A 469 1.22 -1.87 3.72
C THR A 469 -0.23 -1.81 4.20
N SER A 470 -1.16 -1.69 3.27
CA SER A 470 -2.58 -1.61 3.61
C SER A 470 -3.20 -2.99 3.81
N THR A 471 -2.61 -4.02 3.20
CA THR A 471 -3.09 -5.42 3.18
C THR A 471 -1.93 -6.41 3.22
N TYR A 472 -2.21 -7.62 3.70
CA TYR A 472 -1.32 -8.78 3.54
C TYR A 472 -1.06 -9.09 2.05
N GLN A 473 -2.10 -8.97 1.21
CA GLN A 473 -2.01 -9.17 -0.23
C GLN A 473 -0.93 -8.29 -0.89
N GLU A 474 -0.78 -7.04 -0.43
CA GLU A 474 0.28 -6.14 -0.91
C GLU A 474 1.67 -6.71 -0.65
N ILE A 475 1.89 -7.41 0.47
CA ILE A 475 3.18 -8.00 0.81
C ILE A 475 3.39 -9.32 0.07
N ALA A 476 2.55 -10.32 0.36
CA ALA A 476 2.80 -11.72 0.04
C ALA A 476 1.63 -12.39 -0.70
N GLY A 477 0.66 -11.60 -1.15
CA GLY A 477 -0.40 -12.09 -2.00
C GLY A 477 -1.34 -13.05 -1.26
N SER A 478 -1.76 -14.09 -1.96
CA SER A 478 -2.59 -15.17 -1.44
C SER A 478 -1.89 -16.51 -1.69
N ASP A 479 -2.53 -17.64 -1.39
CA ASP A 479 -1.99 -18.96 -1.75
C ASP A 479 -1.79 -19.11 -3.26
N ASN A 480 -2.65 -18.44 -4.05
CA ASN A 480 -2.69 -18.57 -5.49
C ASN A 480 -2.06 -17.40 -6.24
N MET A 481 -1.95 -16.23 -5.63
CA MET A 481 -1.43 -15.03 -6.29
C MET A 481 -0.19 -14.51 -5.58
N VAL A 482 0.80 -14.09 -6.36
CA VAL A 482 1.98 -13.39 -5.87
C VAL A 482 1.63 -12.01 -5.29
N GLY A 483 2.27 -11.64 -4.18
CA GLY A 483 2.13 -10.29 -3.59
C GLY A 483 2.86 -9.22 -4.39
N GLN A 484 2.53 -7.95 -4.14
CA GLN A 484 3.20 -6.84 -4.83
C GLN A 484 4.68 -6.77 -4.47
N TYR A 485 5.01 -6.73 -3.18
CA TYR A 485 6.41 -6.81 -2.72
C TYR A 485 7.05 -8.14 -3.04
N GLU A 486 6.35 -9.27 -2.86
CA GLU A 486 6.87 -10.58 -3.21
C GLU A 486 7.33 -10.66 -4.66
N SER A 487 6.66 -9.98 -5.59
CA SER A 487 7.07 -9.94 -6.99
C SER A 487 8.43 -9.27 -7.23
N TYR A 488 8.96 -8.51 -6.27
CA TYR A 488 10.31 -7.93 -6.29
C TYR A 488 11.36 -8.87 -5.68
N SER A 489 10.97 -10.05 -5.16
CA SER A 489 11.91 -11.04 -4.61
C SER A 489 12.90 -11.48 -5.68
N SER A 490 12.41 -11.74 -6.91
CA SER A 490 13.23 -12.08 -8.06
C SER A 490 12.60 -11.54 -9.35
N PHE A 491 13.39 -10.89 -10.19
CA PHE A 491 12.98 -10.44 -11.53
C PHE A 491 14.22 -10.05 -12.35
N THR A 492 14.05 -9.82 -13.65
CA THR A 492 15.13 -9.37 -14.53
C THR A 492 14.68 -8.21 -15.40
N MET A 493 15.63 -7.31 -15.66
CA MET A 493 15.54 -6.23 -16.63
C MET A 493 16.68 -6.46 -17.65
N PRO A 494 16.40 -7.17 -18.77
CA PRO A 494 17.43 -7.60 -19.71
C PRO A 494 18.33 -6.45 -20.13
N GLY A 495 19.65 -6.66 -20.16
CA GLY A 495 20.64 -5.63 -20.50
C GLY A 495 20.88 -4.54 -19.44
N LEU A 496 20.17 -4.56 -18.30
CA LEU A 496 20.36 -3.61 -17.19
C LEU A 496 20.80 -4.31 -15.90
N GLN A 497 19.95 -5.18 -15.34
CA GLN A 497 20.19 -5.84 -14.05
C GLN A 497 19.32 -7.08 -13.88
N ARG A 498 19.81 -8.04 -13.10
CA ARG A 498 19.07 -9.23 -12.67
C ARG A 498 18.96 -9.22 -11.15
N VAL A 499 17.74 -9.25 -10.62
CA VAL A 499 17.48 -9.29 -9.19
C VAL A 499 17.18 -10.74 -8.81
N VAL A 500 18.09 -11.39 -8.10
CA VAL A 500 17.94 -12.79 -7.67
C VAL A 500 17.36 -12.88 -6.26
N SER A 501 17.58 -11.86 -5.43
CA SER A 501 17.02 -11.69 -4.09
C SER A 501 16.89 -10.19 -3.79
N GLY A 502 15.72 -9.64 -4.09
CA GLY A 502 15.45 -8.20 -4.01
C GLY A 502 14.72 -7.75 -2.73
N ILE A 503 13.89 -8.62 -2.16
CA ILE A 503 13.20 -8.37 -0.90
C ILE A 503 12.77 -9.70 -0.29
N ASN A 504 12.72 -9.76 1.05
CA ASN A 504 12.19 -10.90 1.76
C ASN A 504 10.89 -10.51 2.47
N VAL A 505 9.77 -11.10 2.07
CA VAL A 505 8.46 -10.80 2.68
C VAL A 505 8.33 -11.26 4.14
N PHE A 506 9.24 -12.13 4.62
CA PHE A 506 9.34 -12.49 6.03
C PHE A 506 10.20 -11.52 6.85
N ASP A 507 10.69 -10.44 6.25
CA ASP A 507 11.44 -9.42 6.97
C ASP A 507 10.52 -8.74 8.01
N PRO A 508 10.98 -8.63 9.27
CA PRO A 508 10.23 -7.98 10.32
C PRO A 508 10.01 -6.47 10.10
N LYS A 509 10.52 -5.86 9.03
CA LYS A 509 10.20 -4.47 8.67
C LYS A 509 8.77 -4.30 8.15
N PHE A 510 8.14 -5.36 7.62
CA PHE A 510 6.78 -5.29 7.10
C PHE A 510 5.71 -5.24 8.19
N ASN A 511 4.84 -4.24 8.11
CA ASN A 511 3.68 -4.10 8.98
C ASN A 511 2.43 -3.76 8.17
N ILE A 512 1.34 -4.48 8.42
CA ILE A 512 0.04 -4.17 7.82
C ILE A 512 -0.63 -3.12 8.71
N VAL A 513 -0.86 -1.92 8.20
CA VAL A 513 -1.62 -0.88 8.88
C VAL A 513 -2.66 -0.34 7.92
N SER A 514 -3.84 -0.97 7.94
CA SER A 514 -4.90 -0.65 7.01
C SER A 514 -5.45 0.76 7.28
N PRO A 515 -5.60 1.61 6.24
CA PRO A 515 -6.24 2.92 6.36
C PRO A 515 -7.75 2.77 6.56
N GLY A 516 -8.45 3.90 6.64
CA GLY A 516 -9.92 3.92 6.75
C GLY A 516 -10.57 4.92 5.81
N ALA A 517 -11.89 5.04 5.94
CA ALA A 517 -12.64 6.16 5.38
C ALA A 517 -12.71 7.30 6.41
N ASP A 518 -12.82 8.55 5.93
CA ASP A 518 -13.09 9.70 6.80
C ASP A 518 -14.47 9.52 7.46
N ALA A 519 -14.49 9.30 8.76
CA ALA A 519 -15.70 8.98 9.51
C ALA A 519 -16.70 10.16 9.57
N GLU A 520 -16.27 11.39 9.30
CA GLU A 520 -17.15 12.55 9.22
C GLU A 520 -17.91 12.60 7.88
N VAL A 521 -17.27 12.09 6.81
CA VAL A 521 -17.81 12.11 5.44
C VAL A 521 -18.58 10.83 5.12
N TYR A 522 -18.00 9.67 5.47
CA TYR A 522 -18.51 8.35 5.15
C TYR A 522 -18.94 7.64 6.42
N PHE A 523 -20.25 7.48 6.56
CA PHE A 523 -20.89 6.89 7.74
C PHE A 523 -22.17 6.18 7.33
N PRO A 524 -22.70 5.25 8.16
CA PRO A 524 -23.85 4.43 7.79
C PRO A 524 -25.07 5.25 7.33
N TYR A 525 -25.71 4.84 6.24
CA TYR A 525 -26.92 5.47 5.71
C TYR A 525 -28.10 5.50 6.70
N SER A 526 -28.05 4.64 7.73
CA SER A 526 -29.00 4.54 8.83
C SER A 526 -28.88 5.64 9.87
N ASP A 527 -27.75 6.35 9.94
CA ASP A 527 -27.54 7.50 10.82
C ASP A 527 -28.23 8.75 10.25
N LYS A 528 -29.54 8.87 10.52
CA LYS A 528 -30.39 9.91 9.92
C LYS A 528 -30.09 11.32 10.43
N GLU A 529 -29.50 11.47 11.61
CA GLU A 529 -29.21 12.78 12.21
C GLU A 529 -28.08 13.51 11.49
N ARG A 530 -27.11 12.76 10.95
CA ARG A 530 -25.94 13.31 10.23
C ARG A 530 -26.16 13.51 8.73
N ARG A 531 -27.31 13.10 8.20
CA ARG A 531 -27.61 13.15 6.75
C ARG A 531 -27.67 14.59 6.24
N LEU A 532 -27.11 14.80 5.05
CA LEU A 532 -27.14 16.09 4.36
C LEU A 532 -28.34 16.14 3.41
N SER A 533 -29.56 16.10 3.95
CA SER A 533 -30.81 16.04 3.16
C SER A 533 -31.01 17.22 2.21
N GLY A 534 -30.40 18.37 2.48
CA GLY A 534 -30.40 19.52 1.57
C GLY A 534 -29.75 19.24 0.21
N LEU A 535 -28.91 18.21 0.10
CA LEU A 535 -28.26 17.79 -1.16
C LEU A 535 -29.14 16.84 -2.00
N HIS A 536 -30.27 16.34 -1.47
CA HIS A 536 -31.05 15.29 -2.15
C HIS A 536 -31.65 15.78 -3.47
N ALA A 537 -32.11 17.03 -3.55
CA ALA A 537 -32.62 17.59 -4.80
C ALA A 537 -31.52 17.70 -5.88
N GLU A 538 -30.28 18.01 -5.48
CA GLU A 538 -29.13 18.02 -6.38
C GLU A 538 -28.79 16.60 -6.85
N LEU A 539 -28.82 15.62 -5.94
CA LEU A 539 -28.57 14.21 -6.26
C LEU A 539 -29.64 13.60 -7.16
N ASP A 540 -30.92 13.92 -6.93
CA ASP A 540 -32.04 13.50 -7.78
C ASP A 540 -31.80 13.96 -9.22
N GLU A 541 -31.48 15.24 -9.38
CA GLU A 541 -31.24 15.86 -10.67
C GLU A 541 -29.90 15.39 -11.30
N LEU A 542 -28.90 15.04 -10.49
CA LEU A 542 -27.65 14.46 -10.97
C LEU A 542 -27.85 13.06 -11.58
N VAL A 543 -28.54 12.19 -10.84
CA VAL A 543 -28.72 10.77 -11.16
C VAL A 543 -29.84 10.57 -12.19
N PHE A 544 -30.99 11.23 -12.02
CA PHE A 544 -32.21 11.01 -12.79
C PHE A 544 -32.62 12.18 -13.69
N GLY A 545 -31.90 13.31 -13.61
CA GLY A 545 -32.17 14.48 -14.44
C GLY A 545 -31.87 14.25 -15.93
N GLY A 546 -32.20 15.25 -16.74
CA GLY A 546 -32.04 15.21 -18.19
C GLY A 546 -30.59 15.13 -18.69
N GLY A 547 -30.44 15.17 -20.02
CA GLY A 547 -29.12 15.20 -20.66
C GLY A 547 -28.38 16.53 -20.38
N ARG A 548 -27.12 16.43 -19.99
CA ARG A 548 -26.18 17.54 -19.75
C ARG A 548 -24.93 17.37 -20.61
N ALA A 549 -24.20 18.46 -20.83
CA ALA A 549 -22.96 18.43 -21.61
C ALA A 549 -21.88 17.46 -21.06
N GLN A 550 -21.86 17.27 -19.74
CA GLN A 550 -20.92 16.37 -19.04
C GLN A 550 -21.56 15.03 -18.66
N SER A 551 -22.63 14.62 -19.33
CA SER A 551 -23.31 13.36 -19.06
C SER A 551 -23.72 12.65 -20.35
N ARG A 552 -23.87 11.33 -20.27
CA ARG A 552 -24.50 10.51 -21.31
C ARG A 552 -25.56 9.60 -20.69
N GLY A 553 -26.64 9.38 -21.43
CA GLY A 553 -27.78 8.55 -21.02
C GLY A 553 -28.71 9.21 -19.99
N VAL A 554 -29.95 8.73 -19.95
CA VAL A 554 -31.02 9.14 -19.04
C VAL A 554 -31.76 7.88 -18.61
N LEU A 555 -31.89 7.68 -17.31
CA LEU A 555 -32.56 6.50 -16.77
C LEU A 555 -34.08 6.61 -17.00
N ILE A 556 -34.62 5.71 -17.83
CA ILE A 556 -36.05 5.69 -18.19
C ILE A 556 -36.88 5.19 -17.01
N ASP A 557 -36.47 4.08 -16.41
CA ASP A 557 -37.13 3.50 -15.23
C ASP A 557 -36.35 3.92 -13.98
N GLN A 558 -36.87 4.89 -13.24
CA GLN A 558 -36.17 5.50 -12.09
C GLN A 558 -36.39 4.72 -10.77
N ASP A 559 -37.28 3.72 -10.78
CA ASP A 559 -37.62 2.93 -9.60
C ASP A 559 -36.65 1.76 -9.38
N LYS A 560 -35.90 1.37 -10.42
CA LYS A 560 -34.91 0.30 -10.31
C LYS A 560 -33.75 0.67 -9.38
N PRO A 561 -33.22 -0.30 -8.62
CA PRO A 561 -31.95 -0.11 -7.93
C PRO A 561 -30.82 0.14 -8.93
N LEU A 562 -29.77 0.81 -8.46
CA LEU A 562 -28.61 1.14 -9.29
C LEU A 562 -27.41 0.24 -8.96
N ILE A 563 -26.72 -0.16 -10.00
CA ILE A 563 -25.30 -0.54 -9.96
C ILE A 563 -24.52 0.75 -10.03
N PHE A 564 -23.72 1.04 -9.01
CA PHE A 564 -22.91 2.25 -8.95
C PHE A 564 -21.42 1.94 -9.03
N SER A 565 -20.69 2.67 -9.87
CA SER A 565 -19.23 2.66 -9.86
C SER A 565 -18.67 4.06 -10.02
N MET A 566 -17.58 4.34 -9.31
CA MET A 566 -16.88 5.60 -9.36
C MET A 566 -15.37 5.36 -9.29
N ALA A 567 -14.65 5.79 -10.32
CA ALA A 567 -13.20 5.72 -10.39
C ALA A 567 -12.68 6.64 -11.50
N ARG A 568 -11.35 6.77 -11.59
CA ARG A 568 -10.70 7.30 -12.80
C ARG A 568 -11.00 6.37 -13.97
N LEU A 569 -11.05 6.93 -15.18
CA LEU A 569 -11.29 6.16 -16.39
C LEU A 569 -9.94 5.80 -17.04
N ASP A 570 -9.39 4.66 -16.62
CA ASP A 570 -8.16 4.06 -17.16
C ASP A 570 -8.39 2.57 -17.45
N HIS A 571 -7.48 1.93 -18.18
CA HIS A 571 -7.62 0.52 -18.58
C HIS A 571 -7.67 -0.41 -17.37
N ILE A 572 -6.84 -0.15 -16.36
CA ILE A 572 -6.75 -0.98 -15.16
C ILE A 572 -8.04 -0.93 -14.36
N LYS A 573 -8.70 0.24 -14.25
CA LYS A 573 -9.98 0.41 -13.54
C LYS A 573 -11.15 -0.27 -14.23
N ASN A 574 -11.05 -0.59 -15.52
CA ASN A 574 -11.94 -1.49 -16.25
C ASN A 574 -13.44 -1.14 -16.17
N LEU A 575 -13.78 0.16 -16.14
CA LEU A 575 -15.17 0.59 -16.13
C LEU A 575 -15.88 0.30 -17.46
N THR A 576 -15.15 0.28 -18.57
CA THR A 576 -15.66 -0.15 -19.88
C THR A 576 -16.01 -1.64 -19.88
N GLY A 577 -15.21 -2.48 -19.22
CA GLY A 577 -15.54 -3.89 -19.00
C GLY A 577 -16.84 -4.07 -18.22
N LEU A 578 -17.06 -3.31 -17.14
CA LEU A 578 -18.34 -3.36 -16.41
C LEU A 578 -19.55 -3.01 -17.29
N VAL A 579 -19.42 -2.04 -18.20
CA VAL A 579 -20.48 -1.72 -19.16
C VAL A 579 -20.74 -2.87 -20.12
N GLU A 580 -19.69 -3.53 -20.59
CA GLU A 580 -19.79 -4.72 -21.45
C GLU A 580 -20.48 -5.89 -20.73
N TRP A 581 -20.14 -6.13 -19.46
CA TRP A 581 -20.77 -7.16 -18.62
C TRP A 581 -22.26 -6.88 -18.42
N TYR A 582 -22.60 -5.62 -18.12
CA TYR A 582 -23.98 -5.18 -17.97
C TYR A 582 -24.77 -5.32 -19.29
N ALA A 583 -24.19 -4.89 -20.41
CA ALA A 583 -24.81 -4.97 -21.72
C ALA A 583 -25.10 -6.43 -22.14
N GLY A 584 -24.15 -7.34 -21.84
CA GLY A 584 -24.22 -8.76 -22.18
C GLY A 584 -25.13 -9.61 -21.30
N ASN A 585 -25.66 -9.08 -20.19
CA ASN A 585 -26.51 -9.84 -19.27
C ASN A 585 -27.96 -9.28 -19.20
N PRO A 586 -28.92 -9.89 -19.92
CA PRO A 586 -30.31 -9.44 -19.92
C PRO A 586 -30.98 -9.47 -18.55
N ARG A 587 -30.63 -10.46 -17.69
CA ARG A 587 -31.18 -10.56 -16.33
C ARG A 587 -30.77 -9.34 -15.52
N LEU A 588 -29.49 -8.95 -15.60
CA LEU A 588 -28.98 -7.80 -14.89
C LEU A 588 -29.64 -6.48 -15.32
N ARG A 589 -29.81 -6.29 -16.64
CA ARG A 589 -30.49 -5.13 -17.24
C ARG A 589 -31.96 -5.02 -16.85
N GLU A 590 -32.64 -6.16 -16.74
CA GLU A 590 -34.02 -6.20 -16.30
C GLU A 590 -34.15 -5.70 -14.85
N GLN A 591 -33.24 -6.12 -13.96
CA GLN A 591 -33.34 -5.83 -12.53
C GLN A 591 -32.78 -4.46 -12.11
N THR A 592 -31.88 -3.84 -12.89
CA THR A 592 -31.09 -2.69 -12.42
C THR A 592 -30.83 -1.66 -13.51
N ASN A 593 -30.49 -0.44 -13.09
CA ASN A 593 -29.81 0.55 -13.94
C ASN A 593 -28.31 0.63 -13.58
N LEU A 594 -27.50 1.22 -14.46
CA LEU A 594 -26.07 1.43 -14.21
C LEU A 594 -25.74 2.94 -14.10
N LEU A 595 -25.10 3.34 -13.02
CA LEU A 595 -24.59 4.70 -12.77
C LEU A 595 -23.07 4.68 -12.71
N LEU A 596 -22.42 5.45 -13.57
CA LEU A 596 -20.97 5.59 -13.64
C LEU A 596 -20.57 7.04 -13.43
N ILE A 597 -19.64 7.28 -12.51
CA ILE A 597 -18.98 8.59 -12.34
C ILE A 597 -17.49 8.40 -12.64
N CYS A 598 -17.08 8.78 -13.83
CA CYS A 598 -15.70 8.57 -14.29
C CYS A 598 -15.32 9.48 -15.46
N GLY A 599 -14.05 9.91 -15.45
CA GLY A 599 -13.41 10.67 -16.52
C GLY A 599 -14.21 11.88 -17.01
N THR A 600 -14.09 12.17 -18.31
CA THR A 600 -14.93 13.13 -19.05
C THR A 600 -15.70 12.40 -20.13
N VAL A 601 -16.90 12.89 -20.48
CA VAL A 601 -17.68 12.32 -21.59
C VAL A 601 -17.11 12.72 -22.95
N ASN A 602 -16.52 13.91 -23.07
CA ASN A 602 -15.93 14.34 -24.34
C ASN A 602 -14.43 13.94 -24.40
N PRO A 603 -13.99 13.16 -25.41
CA PRO A 603 -12.58 12.79 -25.57
C PRO A 603 -11.66 14.00 -25.77
N ASP A 604 -12.14 15.10 -26.35
CA ASP A 604 -11.35 16.31 -26.59
C ASP A 604 -10.98 17.05 -25.28
N ASN A 605 -11.67 16.75 -24.19
CA ASN A 605 -11.39 17.33 -22.88
C ASN A 605 -10.34 16.53 -22.08
N SER A 606 -9.85 15.42 -22.61
CA SER A 606 -8.77 14.65 -21.99
C SER A 606 -7.47 14.81 -22.75
N SER A 607 -6.39 15.10 -22.02
CA SER A 607 -5.01 15.11 -22.50
C SER A 607 -4.29 13.78 -22.27
N ASP A 608 -4.93 12.83 -21.60
CA ASP A 608 -4.37 11.50 -21.30
C ASP A 608 -4.80 10.49 -22.36
N ASN A 609 -3.84 9.81 -22.99
CA ASN A 609 -4.11 8.91 -24.10
C ASN A 609 -4.90 7.67 -23.69
N GLU A 610 -4.66 7.16 -22.47
CA GLU A 610 -5.35 5.98 -21.94
C GLU A 610 -6.82 6.30 -21.66
N GLU A 611 -7.09 7.42 -20.99
CA GLU A 611 -8.44 7.92 -20.73
C GLU A 611 -9.18 8.19 -22.04
N ARG A 612 -8.56 8.86 -23.02
CA ARG A 612 -9.17 9.10 -24.35
C ARG A 612 -9.59 7.79 -25.03
N ALA A 613 -8.75 6.77 -25.00
CA ALA A 613 -9.07 5.46 -25.57
C ALA A 613 -10.27 4.81 -24.86
N GLN A 614 -10.32 4.89 -23.53
CA GLN A 614 -11.44 4.37 -22.74
C GLN A 614 -12.74 5.15 -22.97
N ILE A 615 -12.69 6.48 -23.16
CA ILE A 615 -13.84 7.32 -23.52
C ILE A 615 -14.44 6.85 -24.86
N LEU A 616 -13.60 6.67 -25.87
CA LEU A 616 -14.05 6.21 -27.19
C LEU A 616 -14.68 4.81 -27.11
N ARG A 617 -14.08 3.89 -26.34
CA ARG A 617 -14.65 2.55 -26.09
C ARG A 617 -15.99 2.64 -25.37
N MET A 618 -16.12 3.51 -24.35
CA MET A 618 -17.36 3.74 -23.62
C MET A 618 -18.47 4.21 -24.57
N HIS A 619 -18.18 5.16 -25.46
CA HIS A 619 -19.16 5.62 -26.45
C HIS A 619 -19.61 4.50 -27.39
N ALA A 620 -18.66 3.71 -27.90
CA ALA A 620 -18.96 2.59 -28.79
C ALA A 620 -19.87 1.55 -28.11
N LEU A 621 -19.63 1.21 -26.85
CA LEU A 621 -20.46 0.28 -26.08
C LEU A 621 -21.90 0.77 -25.90
N PHE A 622 -22.09 2.07 -25.64
CA PHE A 622 -23.43 2.64 -25.54
C PHE A 622 -24.19 2.54 -26.87
N ASP A 623 -23.52 2.84 -27.98
CA ASP A 623 -24.11 2.82 -29.33
C ASP A 623 -24.43 1.39 -29.77
N GLU A 624 -23.51 0.45 -29.54
CA GLU A 624 -23.65 -0.96 -29.92
C GLU A 624 -24.81 -1.66 -29.20
N HIS A 625 -25.01 -1.36 -27.91
CA HIS A 625 -25.97 -2.07 -27.06
C HIS A 625 -27.23 -1.27 -26.68
N GLY A 626 -27.37 -0.05 -27.21
CA GLY A 626 -28.52 0.83 -26.97
C GLY A 626 -28.72 1.16 -25.50
N LEU A 627 -27.66 1.68 -24.85
CA LEU A 627 -27.60 1.80 -23.39
C LEU A 627 -28.12 3.12 -22.82
N ASP A 628 -28.40 4.13 -23.67
CA ASP A 628 -28.76 5.49 -23.25
C ASP A 628 -30.02 5.57 -22.37
N GLY A 629 -30.87 4.55 -22.31
CA GLY A 629 -32.06 4.49 -21.45
C GLY A 629 -31.88 3.79 -20.08
N GLN A 630 -30.73 3.14 -19.88
CA GLN A 630 -30.46 2.23 -18.74
C GLN A 630 -29.14 2.53 -18.04
N VAL A 631 -28.23 3.23 -18.72
CA VAL A 631 -26.92 3.61 -18.19
C VAL A 631 -26.81 5.13 -18.13
N ARG A 632 -26.41 5.65 -16.97
CA ARG A 632 -26.11 7.06 -16.72
C ARG A 632 -24.60 7.20 -16.49
N TRP A 633 -23.91 7.85 -17.42
CA TRP A 633 -22.49 8.17 -17.28
C TRP A 633 -22.32 9.66 -17.01
N LEU A 634 -21.65 10.00 -15.91
CA LEU A 634 -21.35 11.36 -15.48
C LEU A 634 -19.83 11.58 -15.54
N GLY A 635 -19.39 12.47 -16.42
CA GLY A 635 -18.00 12.90 -16.56
C GLY A 635 -17.70 14.11 -15.68
N ILE A 636 -18.00 14.00 -14.38
CA ILE A 636 -17.90 15.09 -13.41
C ILE A 636 -17.05 14.69 -12.21
N ARG A 637 -16.60 15.69 -11.45
CA ARG A 637 -15.92 15.51 -10.17
C ARG A 637 -16.86 15.98 -9.06
N LEU A 638 -17.03 15.15 -8.05
CA LEU A 638 -17.84 15.46 -6.87
C LEU A 638 -16.91 15.87 -5.72
N ASP A 639 -17.36 16.82 -4.90
CA ASP A 639 -16.71 17.08 -3.62
C ASP A 639 -16.97 15.93 -2.63
N LYS A 640 -16.17 15.88 -1.55
CA LYS A 640 -16.24 14.79 -0.57
C LYS A 640 -17.62 14.67 0.10
N ASN A 641 -18.27 15.78 0.46
CA ASN A 641 -19.55 15.73 1.18
C ASN A 641 -20.69 15.24 0.28
N LEU A 642 -20.74 15.73 -0.97
CA LEU A 642 -21.70 15.26 -1.96
C LEU A 642 -21.47 13.79 -2.30
N THR A 643 -20.21 13.36 -2.42
CA THR A 643 -19.85 11.94 -2.63
C THR A 643 -20.33 11.04 -1.48
N GLY A 644 -20.06 11.43 -0.23
CA GLY A 644 -20.50 10.68 0.94
C GLY A 644 -22.02 10.57 1.01
N GLU A 645 -22.74 11.66 0.71
CA GLU A 645 -24.20 11.64 0.68
C GLU A 645 -24.76 10.83 -0.49
N LEU A 646 -24.11 10.85 -1.66
CA LEU A 646 -24.47 10.01 -2.81
C LEU A 646 -24.42 8.52 -2.44
N TYR A 647 -23.35 8.05 -1.79
CA TYR A 647 -23.27 6.65 -1.35
C TYR A 647 -24.45 6.26 -0.44
N ARG A 648 -24.79 7.10 0.55
CA ARG A 648 -25.93 6.86 1.46
C ARG A 648 -27.28 6.97 0.76
N TYR A 649 -27.41 7.91 -0.17
CA TYR A 649 -28.61 8.10 -0.98
C TYR A 649 -28.88 6.87 -1.87
N LEU A 650 -27.84 6.28 -2.46
CA LEU A 650 -27.94 5.04 -3.23
C LEU A 650 -28.26 3.84 -2.33
N ALA A 651 -27.72 3.80 -1.10
CA ALA A 651 -28.06 2.79 -0.10
C ALA A 651 -29.55 2.83 0.30
N ASP A 652 -30.15 4.02 0.43
CA ASP A 652 -31.60 4.16 0.66
C ASP A 652 -32.43 3.53 -0.49
N LYS A 653 -31.90 3.51 -1.72
CA LYS A 653 -32.52 2.89 -2.91
C LYS A 653 -32.18 1.41 -3.12
N ARG A 654 -31.58 0.74 -2.13
CA ARG A 654 -31.19 -0.69 -2.24
C ARG A 654 -30.26 -0.98 -3.43
N SER A 655 -29.41 -0.01 -3.75
CA SER A 655 -28.39 -0.11 -4.80
C SER A 655 -27.17 -0.94 -4.33
N ALA A 656 -26.18 -1.13 -5.20
CA ALA A 656 -24.90 -1.75 -4.87
C ALA A 656 -23.72 -1.03 -5.53
N PHE A 657 -22.53 -1.11 -4.93
CA PHE A 657 -21.27 -0.59 -5.48
C PHE A 657 -20.49 -1.71 -6.17
N ILE A 658 -20.01 -1.47 -7.38
CA ILE A 658 -19.21 -2.43 -8.14
C ILE A 658 -17.84 -1.80 -8.46
N GLN A 659 -16.77 -2.52 -8.13
CA GLN A 659 -15.40 -2.17 -8.42
C GLN A 659 -14.80 -3.24 -9.36
N PRO A 660 -14.68 -2.98 -10.68
CA PRO A 660 -14.40 -4.02 -11.68
C PRO A 660 -12.93 -4.10 -12.14
N ALA A 661 -11.98 -3.46 -11.43
CA ALA A 661 -10.61 -3.32 -11.92
C ALA A 661 -9.93 -4.68 -12.17
N TYR A 662 -9.07 -4.74 -13.18
CA TYR A 662 -8.17 -5.88 -13.40
C TYR A 662 -7.23 -6.10 -12.21
N PHE A 663 -6.84 -5.02 -11.55
CA PHE A 663 -6.11 -5.05 -10.29
C PHE A 663 -6.41 -3.78 -9.49
N GLU A 664 -6.70 -3.94 -8.20
CA GLU A 664 -6.87 -2.83 -7.27
C GLU A 664 -5.90 -2.96 -6.10
N ALA A 665 -4.93 -2.06 -5.99
CA ALA A 665 -3.90 -2.18 -4.95
C ALA A 665 -4.48 -2.19 -3.53
N PHE A 666 -5.51 -1.36 -3.28
CA PHE A 666 -6.23 -1.34 -2.02
C PHE A 666 -7.75 -1.16 -2.22
N GLY A 667 -8.18 -0.04 -2.78
CA GLY A 667 -9.59 0.26 -3.02
C GLY A 667 -10.25 1.10 -1.92
N LEU A 668 -9.86 2.37 -1.78
CA LEU A 668 -10.52 3.30 -0.84
C LEU A 668 -12.03 3.41 -1.13
N THR A 669 -12.44 3.42 -2.40
CA THR A 669 -13.85 3.48 -2.80
C THR A 669 -14.67 2.28 -2.31
N VAL A 670 -14.05 1.11 -2.16
CA VAL A 670 -14.68 -0.08 -1.56
C VAL A 670 -14.99 0.20 -0.09
N ILE A 671 -14.05 0.76 0.66
CA ILE A 671 -14.24 1.08 2.08
C ILE A 671 -15.23 2.25 2.25
N GLU A 672 -15.19 3.26 1.39
CA GLU A 672 -16.14 4.39 1.40
C GLU A 672 -17.59 3.90 1.16
N ALA A 673 -17.79 2.99 0.21
CA ALA A 673 -19.08 2.35 -0.06
C ALA A 673 -19.55 1.50 1.14
N MET A 674 -18.67 0.62 1.65
CA MET A 674 -18.98 -0.25 2.79
C MET A 674 -19.27 0.53 4.08
N ALA A 675 -18.49 1.59 4.37
CA ALA A 675 -18.69 2.48 5.51
C ALA A 675 -20.06 3.18 5.46
N SER A 676 -20.51 3.49 4.25
CA SER A 676 -21.81 4.11 3.99
C SER A 676 -22.97 3.11 4.04
N GLY A 677 -22.68 1.81 4.09
CA GLY A 677 -23.66 0.72 4.11
C GLY A 677 -24.15 0.31 2.72
N LEU A 678 -23.38 0.58 1.67
CA LEU A 678 -23.71 0.14 0.32
C LEU A 678 -23.08 -1.24 0.06
N PRO A 679 -23.88 -2.31 -0.18
CA PRO A 679 -23.35 -3.62 -0.55
C PRO A 679 -22.37 -3.52 -1.72
N THR A 680 -21.23 -4.20 -1.59
CA THR A 680 -20.10 -3.99 -2.50
C THR A 680 -19.65 -5.29 -3.16
N PHE A 681 -19.43 -5.21 -4.48
CA PHE A 681 -18.80 -6.23 -5.31
C PHE A 681 -17.45 -5.68 -5.76
N ALA A 682 -16.37 -6.38 -5.48
CA ALA A 682 -15.03 -5.89 -5.84
C ALA A 682 -14.18 -6.98 -6.46
N THR A 683 -13.17 -6.55 -7.22
CA THR A 683 -12.25 -7.46 -7.90
C THR A 683 -11.61 -8.45 -6.92
N SER A 684 -11.45 -9.70 -7.35
CA SER A 684 -10.69 -10.71 -6.59
C SER A 684 -9.17 -10.49 -6.67
N TYR A 685 -8.69 -9.46 -7.36
CA TYR A 685 -7.26 -9.20 -7.61
C TYR A 685 -6.78 -7.94 -6.88
N GLY A 686 -5.96 -8.14 -5.85
CA GLY A 686 -5.38 -7.06 -5.04
C GLY A 686 -6.09 -6.86 -3.70
N GLY A 687 -6.02 -5.65 -3.16
CA GLY A 687 -6.47 -5.34 -1.80
C GLY A 687 -7.92 -5.66 -1.46
N PRO A 688 -8.91 -5.51 -2.38
CA PRO A 688 -10.31 -5.82 -2.05
C PRO A 688 -10.55 -7.27 -1.62
N LEU A 689 -9.71 -8.23 -2.06
CA LEU A 689 -9.76 -9.63 -1.65
C LEU A 689 -9.65 -9.82 -0.13
N GLU A 690 -8.95 -8.92 0.55
CA GLU A 690 -8.79 -8.92 2.01
C GLU A 690 -9.81 -8.02 2.71
N ILE A 691 -10.29 -6.97 2.03
CA ILE A 691 -11.29 -6.06 2.59
C ILE A 691 -12.63 -6.78 2.77
N ILE A 692 -13.05 -7.53 1.75
CA ILE A 692 -14.35 -8.20 1.69
C ILE A 692 -14.25 -9.63 2.19
N GLU A 693 -15.19 -10.01 3.04
CA GLU A 693 -15.50 -11.41 3.34
C GLU A 693 -16.66 -11.84 2.43
N ASN A 694 -16.37 -12.68 1.44
CA ASN A 694 -17.31 -13.07 0.39
C ASN A 694 -18.60 -13.66 0.96
N GLY A 695 -19.75 -13.07 0.57
CA GLY A 695 -21.08 -13.43 1.05
C GLY A 695 -21.45 -12.91 2.44
N ILE A 696 -20.53 -12.25 3.15
CA ILE A 696 -20.75 -11.71 4.51
C ILE A 696 -20.74 -10.19 4.52
N SER A 697 -19.69 -9.57 3.97
CA SER A 697 -19.52 -8.10 3.92
C SER A 697 -19.46 -7.54 2.50
N GLY A 698 -19.57 -8.41 1.50
CA GLY A 698 -19.59 -8.08 0.07
C GLY A 698 -19.39 -9.34 -0.77
N PHE A 699 -19.08 -9.17 -2.06
CA PHE A 699 -18.75 -10.28 -2.96
C PHE A 699 -17.46 -10.01 -3.75
N HIS A 700 -16.73 -11.08 -4.06
CA HIS A 700 -15.63 -11.03 -5.01
C HIS A 700 -16.10 -11.33 -6.42
N ILE A 701 -15.57 -10.58 -7.40
CA ILE A 701 -15.82 -10.79 -8.83
C ILE A 701 -14.49 -10.91 -9.58
N ASN A 702 -14.43 -11.81 -10.56
CA ASN A 702 -13.25 -12.00 -11.40
C ASN A 702 -13.37 -11.14 -12.68
N PRO A 703 -12.53 -10.10 -12.88
CA PRO A 703 -12.59 -9.22 -14.04
C PRO A 703 -12.26 -9.92 -15.37
N ASN A 704 -11.64 -11.10 -15.34
CA ASN A 704 -11.34 -11.89 -16.53
C ASN A 704 -12.53 -12.76 -16.97
N HIS A 705 -13.55 -12.93 -16.10
CA HIS A 705 -14.77 -13.70 -16.38
C HIS A 705 -16.01 -12.81 -16.20
N GLY A 706 -16.12 -11.79 -17.05
CA GLY A 706 -17.18 -10.78 -16.97
C GLY A 706 -18.61 -11.30 -16.98
N ALA A 707 -18.87 -12.38 -17.73
CA ALA A 707 -20.20 -13.02 -17.74
C ALA A 707 -20.56 -13.62 -16.37
N GLU A 708 -19.63 -14.33 -15.74
CA GLU A 708 -19.81 -14.88 -14.38
C GLU A 708 -19.98 -13.75 -13.36
N ALA A 709 -19.17 -12.68 -13.46
CA ALA A 709 -19.31 -11.51 -12.60
C ALA A 709 -20.70 -10.87 -12.72
N ALA A 710 -21.23 -10.74 -13.95
CA ALA A 710 -22.58 -10.21 -14.17
C ALA A 710 -23.67 -11.11 -13.57
N ASP A 711 -23.52 -12.44 -13.67
CA ASP A 711 -24.47 -13.39 -13.10
C ASP A 711 -24.49 -13.33 -11.57
N ILE A 712 -23.32 -13.21 -10.92
CA ILE A 712 -23.23 -13.03 -9.46
C ILE A 712 -23.99 -11.77 -9.01
N ILE A 713 -23.83 -10.65 -9.74
CA ILE A 713 -24.54 -9.40 -9.44
C ILE A 713 -26.04 -9.55 -9.68
N ALA A 714 -26.44 -10.18 -10.79
CA ALA A 714 -27.85 -10.41 -11.10
C ALA A 714 -28.55 -11.28 -10.05
N ASP A 715 -27.90 -12.37 -9.63
CA ASP A 715 -28.40 -13.28 -8.61
C ASP A 715 -28.60 -12.57 -7.26
N PHE A 716 -27.70 -11.65 -6.89
CA PHE A 716 -27.86 -10.83 -5.69
C PHE A 716 -29.12 -9.97 -5.74
N PHE A 717 -29.35 -9.22 -6.83
CA PHE A 717 -30.54 -8.36 -6.92
C PHE A 717 -31.83 -9.16 -6.98
N ILE A 718 -31.84 -10.28 -7.70
CA ILE A 718 -32.98 -11.22 -7.74
C ILE A 718 -33.29 -11.75 -6.34
N ARG A 719 -32.25 -12.16 -5.60
CA ARG A 719 -32.42 -12.61 -4.22
C ARG A 719 -32.94 -11.49 -3.32
N CYS A 720 -32.45 -10.27 -3.45
CA CYS A 720 -32.92 -9.14 -2.64
C CYS A 720 -34.41 -8.81 -2.87
N GLN A 721 -34.95 -9.10 -4.06
CA GLN A 721 -36.39 -8.96 -4.32
C GLN A 721 -37.23 -10.03 -3.62
N GLN A 722 -36.69 -11.25 -3.51
CA GLN A 722 -37.34 -12.36 -2.83
C GLN A 722 -37.18 -12.29 -1.30
N GLU A 723 -36.01 -11.82 -0.85
CA GLU A 723 -35.55 -11.75 0.53
C GLU A 723 -34.99 -10.33 0.81
N PRO A 724 -35.84 -9.32 1.12
CA PRO A 724 -35.38 -7.95 1.34
C PRO A 724 -34.36 -7.82 2.49
N GLU A 725 -34.41 -8.72 3.47
CA GLU A 725 -33.45 -8.79 4.59
C GLU A 725 -32.04 -9.14 4.13
N HIS A 726 -31.87 -9.79 2.96
CA HIS A 726 -30.57 -10.17 2.43
C HIS A 726 -29.69 -8.94 2.14
N TRP A 727 -30.27 -7.89 1.56
CA TRP A 727 -29.56 -6.62 1.31
C TRP A 727 -29.11 -5.99 2.63
N GLN A 728 -29.98 -6.00 3.65
CA GLN A 728 -29.70 -5.41 4.95
C GLN A 728 -28.58 -6.16 5.68
N ALA A 729 -28.62 -7.51 5.69
CA ALA A 729 -27.59 -8.32 6.31
C ALA A 729 -26.20 -8.04 5.71
N LEU A 730 -26.11 -7.93 4.37
CA LEU A 730 -24.86 -7.62 3.68
C LEU A 730 -24.38 -6.19 3.96
N SER A 731 -25.30 -5.22 4.02
CA SER A 731 -25.03 -3.83 4.39
C SER A 731 -24.46 -3.73 5.81
N GLU A 732 -25.08 -4.41 6.78
CA GLU A 732 -24.61 -4.45 8.16
C GLU A 732 -23.26 -5.14 8.28
N GLY A 733 -23.06 -6.25 7.55
CA GLY A 733 -21.76 -6.93 7.44
C GLY A 733 -20.66 -6.00 6.93
N ALA A 734 -20.95 -5.22 5.88
CA ALA A 734 -20.03 -4.23 5.31
C ALA A 734 -19.64 -3.14 6.32
N ILE A 735 -20.62 -2.55 7.01
CA ILE A 735 -20.40 -1.52 8.03
C ILE A 735 -19.54 -2.07 9.18
N ASN A 736 -19.90 -3.25 9.70
CA ASN A 736 -19.19 -3.88 10.81
C ASN A 736 -17.73 -4.19 10.45
N ARG A 737 -17.48 -4.68 9.23
CA ARG A 737 -16.14 -4.95 8.69
C ARG A 737 -15.27 -3.68 8.67
N VAL A 738 -15.81 -2.55 8.23
CA VAL A 738 -15.08 -1.27 8.21
C VAL A 738 -14.79 -0.76 9.61
N GLN A 739 -15.78 -0.72 10.49
CA GLN A 739 -15.62 -0.19 11.84
C GLN A 739 -14.62 -0.98 12.69
N SER A 740 -14.52 -2.29 12.49
CA SER A 740 -13.63 -3.16 13.26
C SER A 740 -12.20 -3.22 12.71
N HIS A 741 -11.96 -2.93 11.43
CA HIS A 741 -10.63 -3.09 10.81
C HIS A 741 -10.06 -1.82 10.16
N TYR A 742 -10.89 -1.01 9.49
CA TYR A 742 -10.46 0.01 8.53
C TYR A 742 -10.80 1.42 9.02
N THR A 743 -10.08 1.90 10.05
CA THR A 743 -10.29 3.25 10.63
C THR A 743 -9.00 4.01 10.82
N TRP A 744 -9.03 5.32 10.52
CA TRP A 744 -7.88 6.21 10.71
C TRP A 744 -7.42 6.33 12.17
N LYS A 745 -8.32 6.17 13.14
CA LYS A 745 -7.96 6.14 14.57
C LYS A 745 -7.03 4.98 14.90
N ARG A 746 -7.35 3.76 14.42
CA ARG A 746 -6.50 2.58 14.60
C ARG A 746 -5.19 2.74 13.85
N TYR A 747 -5.25 3.27 12.64
CA TYR A 747 -4.08 3.56 11.82
C TYR A 747 -3.07 4.45 12.57
N ALA A 748 -3.50 5.63 13.03
CA ALA A 748 -2.62 6.59 13.70
C ALA A 748 -1.99 6.01 14.97
N LYS A 749 -2.79 5.32 15.80
CA LYS A 749 -2.30 4.65 17.01
C LYS A 749 -1.22 3.63 16.67
N ARG A 750 -1.45 2.79 15.65
CA ARG A 750 -0.50 1.74 15.26
C ARG A 750 0.77 2.34 14.67
N LEU A 751 0.68 3.28 13.72
CA LEU A 751 1.85 3.91 13.10
C LEU A 751 2.76 4.61 14.13
N LEU A 752 2.21 5.36 15.09
CA LEU A 752 3.03 5.98 16.14
C LEU A 752 3.70 4.93 17.04
N SER A 753 2.99 3.87 17.42
CA SER A 753 3.58 2.77 18.20
C SER A 753 4.69 2.06 17.44
N LEU A 754 4.49 1.75 16.15
CA LEU A 754 5.54 1.19 15.29
C LEU A 754 6.76 2.11 15.27
N THR A 755 6.56 3.40 15.05
CA THR A 755 7.65 4.39 14.99
C THR A 755 8.48 4.37 16.27
N CYS A 756 7.84 4.30 17.44
CA CYS A 756 8.55 4.21 18.70
C CYS A 756 9.40 2.95 18.81
N ILE A 757 8.83 1.80 18.43
CA ILE A 757 9.49 0.50 18.55
C ILE A 757 10.64 0.37 17.54
N TYR A 758 10.44 0.77 16.29
CA TYR A 758 11.52 0.78 15.29
C TYR A 758 12.60 1.80 15.62
N GLY A 759 12.24 2.95 16.23
CA GLY A 759 13.22 3.90 16.76
C GLY A 759 14.11 3.27 17.83
N PHE A 760 13.52 2.51 18.75
CA PHE A 760 14.26 1.71 19.72
C PHE A 760 15.14 0.65 19.05
N TRP A 761 14.62 -0.11 18.09
CA TRP A 761 15.39 -1.12 17.36
C TRP A 761 16.56 -0.53 16.58
N LYS A 762 16.35 0.60 15.92
CA LYS A 762 17.39 1.35 15.22
C LYS A 762 18.51 1.76 16.18
N PHE A 763 18.14 2.23 17.37
CA PHE A 763 19.11 2.51 18.44
C PHE A 763 19.87 1.25 18.88
N ALA A 764 19.17 0.13 19.07
CA ALA A 764 19.76 -1.11 19.59
C ALA A 764 20.61 -1.90 18.56
N THR A 765 20.38 -1.75 17.26
CA THR A 765 20.97 -2.60 16.19
C THR A 765 21.86 -1.84 15.20
N ASN A 766 22.18 -0.57 15.49
CA ASN A 766 22.83 0.35 14.54
C ASN A 766 24.17 -0.14 13.93
N LEU A 767 24.81 -1.16 14.51
CA LEU A 767 26.02 -1.78 13.97
C LEU A 767 25.73 -2.78 12.83
N ASP A 768 24.55 -3.42 12.81
CA ASP A 768 24.25 -4.56 11.93
C ASP A 768 23.75 -4.14 10.52
N ARG A 769 23.46 -2.85 10.28
CA ARG A 769 22.90 -2.36 8.99
C ARG A 769 23.87 -1.59 8.10
N GLN A 770 25.13 -1.42 8.51
CA GLN A 770 26.10 -0.60 7.76
C GLN A 770 26.44 -1.18 6.38
N GLU A 771 26.58 -2.50 6.28
CA GLU A 771 26.90 -3.18 5.02
C GLU A 771 25.78 -3.00 3.99
N THR A 772 24.53 -3.22 4.41
CA THR A 772 23.34 -2.98 3.58
C THR A 772 23.28 -1.51 3.13
N SER A 773 23.50 -0.56 4.03
CA SER A 773 23.50 0.88 3.69
C SER A 773 24.50 1.20 2.59
N ARG A 774 25.73 0.69 2.68
CA ARG A 774 26.76 0.93 1.65
C ARG A 774 26.44 0.28 0.32
N TYR A 775 25.84 -0.91 0.33
CA TYR A 775 25.39 -1.57 -0.89
C TYR A 775 24.29 -0.77 -1.60
N LEU A 776 23.32 -0.26 -0.84
CA LEU A 776 22.24 0.58 -1.38
C LEU A 776 22.74 1.95 -1.87
N GLU A 777 23.68 2.58 -1.16
CA GLU A 777 24.35 3.80 -1.62
C GLU A 777 25.07 3.58 -2.96
N MET A 778 25.74 2.43 -3.13
CA MET A 778 26.38 2.07 -4.39
C MET A 778 25.36 1.90 -5.52
N LEU A 779 24.23 1.22 -5.27
CA LEU A 779 23.14 1.11 -6.25
C LEU A 779 22.56 2.49 -6.60
N TYR A 780 22.37 3.37 -5.61
CA TYR A 780 21.91 4.73 -5.85
C TYR A 780 22.88 5.51 -6.76
N HIS A 781 24.17 5.52 -6.41
CA HIS A 781 25.16 6.32 -7.12
C HIS A 781 25.55 5.78 -8.50
N LEU A 782 25.62 4.45 -8.64
CA LEU A 782 26.15 3.80 -9.86
C LEU A 782 25.06 3.25 -10.78
N GLN A 783 23.84 3.04 -10.29
CA GLN A 783 22.72 2.55 -11.10
C GLN A 783 21.63 3.61 -11.28
N PHE A 784 20.99 4.06 -10.19
CA PHE A 784 19.86 5.00 -10.26
C PHE A 784 20.27 6.35 -10.87
N ARG A 785 21.33 6.97 -10.33
CA ARG A 785 21.73 8.33 -10.72
C ARG A 785 22.11 8.44 -12.22
N PRO A 786 22.85 7.48 -12.82
CA PRO A 786 23.05 7.46 -14.27
C PRO A 786 21.77 7.28 -15.08
N LEU A 787 20.81 6.45 -14.64
CA LEU A 787 19.53 6.27 -15.32
C LEU A 787 18.72 7.58 -15.32
N ALA A 788 18.58 8.22 -14.15
CA ALA A 788 17.90 9.50 -14.04
C ALA A 788 18.56 10.59 -14.91
N ALA A 789 19.89 10.63 -14.99
CA ALA A 789 20.60 11.59 -15.81
C ALA A 789 20.39 11.41 -17.33
N LYS A 790 19.99 10.22 -17.80
CA LYS A 790 19.67 9.99 -19.23
C LYS A 790 18.37 10.66 -19.62
N ILE A 791 17.35 10.61 -18.77
CA ILE A 791 16.04 11.25 -19.00
C ILE A 791 16.21 12.77 -19.20
N GLU A 792 17.01 13.41 -18.34
CA GLU A 792 17.27 14.85 -18.43
C GLU A 792 17.93 15.26 -19.75
N LYS A 793 18.84 14.43 -20.29
CA LYS A 793 19.52 14.69 -21.58
C LYS A 793 18.59 14.52 -22.78
N SER A 794 17.70 13.54 -22.73
CA SER A 794 16.70 13.33 -23.79
C SER A 794 15.69 14.48 -23.85
N GLY A 795 15.36 15.08 -22.69
CA GLY A 795 14.46 16.24 -22.60
C GLY A 795 15.06 17.57 -23.11
N GLU A 796 16.39 17.73 -23.12
CA GLU A 796 17.08 18.91 -23.68
C GLU A 796 17.10 18.93 -25.23
N SER A 797 16.56 17.91 -25.89
CA SER A 797 16.58 17.74 -27.36
C SER A 797 15.33 18.28 -28.08
N PHE A 798 14.42 18.97 -27.38
CA PHE A 798 13.17 19.52 -27.90
C PHE A 798 13.15 21.05 -27.93
#